data_AF-A0A4Q7R3Z7-F1
#
_entry.id   AF-A0A4Q7R3Z7-F1
#
_cell.length_a   1.000
_cell.length_b   1.000
_cell.length_c   1.000
_cell.angle_alpha   90.00
_cell.angle_beta   90.00
_cell.angle_gamma   90.00
#
_symmetry.space_group_name_H-M   'P 1'
#
loop_
_entity.id
_entity.type
_entity.pdbx_description
1 polymer ?
#
loop_
_entity_poly.entity_id
_entity_poly.type
_entity_poly.pdbx_seq_one_letter_code
_entity_poly.pdbx_strand_id
1 'polypeptide(L)'
;MSEGPEKPRHIDGRVNRIGTDDLIKAFGSPAADLAGLRAYVGEQLRRPAWPLPEWAEATRSTPDAVLAAAAPLLDGVDVTGQGLGRSQLYGFHYLGWLAPGVQAWLLTGDERYLQAFEQHLDQWVEQRDAVTGEWPGLDVIWYSLGTWARCRSLLPTLEVLTSSPLSGRVWGRLVATLIGGARWSYDEHDVFRHGNWQLVCATELLHLSAVLPSLVESAAWAERARQRIEEHLLLDIYPDGGHYERSPGYHRMVLTALQTAARIDPAVAAHPRFAAMHTWMCELVSSGGWLPHLQDSGIEWPAASLLRGSYLLNDPVFARVAAQWMSPSELAAEVATFPAGPEQWLTPGAVPELPPATVLPESGYTILRSPELRAVINHGPHVEHELESHSHRAVLDLVLDGWQQPLLWEAGGPPSYDDPEYQTWYQSGRGHNTVLVDDQELSTDRGVLVDPLVDTGVLAVFSGRHHGNGIEQTRTIALVRESPSYVVVTDHAPDAHTFRACWHALHPWREVGPLAYDASAPDGPGLLLIDAGDAAAVELTEGVARHPVLERRAAEYGPLHSLTVTRSTGDFTTVLVPHAGAEPGDVSVDRVDGELVVALDETVDRIGRSTWTRTVGGQLSWATGWRVRTLPALLRATDDVDVLARPTGDKLHFEITCSGRCGLWIRARGEIRLNGMLVDAVAEDEWAHLTLPYAGAWTVDGVRYE
;
A
#
# COMPACT_ATOMS: atom_id res chain seq x y z
N MET A 1 37.72 -2.65 1.46
CA MET A 1 36.61 -1.80 0.99
C MET A 1 35.41 -2.35 1.71
N SER A 2 34.67 -1.57 2.51
CA SER A 2 33.64 -2.19 3.36
C SER A 2 32.55 -2.79 2.50
N GLU A 3 32.16 -4.01 2.84
CA GLU A 3 31.07 -4.77 2.23
C GLU A 3 29.70 -4.39 2.83
N GLY A 4 29.59 -3.19 3.44
CA GLY A 4 28.37 -2.71 4.09
C GLY A 4 27.54 -1.80 3.17
N PRO A 5 26.23 -1.65 3.44
CA PRO A 5 25.32 -0.82 2.63
C PRO A 5 25.62 0.68 2.70
N GLU A 6 26.38 1.12 3.71
CA GLU A 6 26.77 2.50 3.94
C GLU A 6 28.28 2.72 3.80
N LYS A 7 28.70 3.98 3.61
CA LYS A 7 30.13 4.28 3.43
C LYS A 7 30.89 4.11 4.75
N PRO A 8 32.06 3.45 4.75
CA PRO A 8 32.78 3.08 5.97
C PRO A 8 33.55 4.21 6.68
N ARG A 9 33.50 5.46 6.21
CA ARG A 9 34.54 6.47 6.49
C ARG A 9 34.14 7.74 7.24
N HIS A 10 32.90 7.91 7.70
CA HIS A 10 32.45 9.26 8.08
C HIS A 10 31.90 9.43 9.51
N ILE A 11 32.01 8.43 10.39
CA ILE A 11 31.80 8.63 11.84
C ILE A 11 33.12 9.10 12.46
N ASP A 12 33.30 10.42 12.50
CA ASP A 12 34.47 11.08 13.08
C ASP A 12 34.06 12.12 14.14
N GLY A 13 35.05 12.86 14.67
CA GLY A 13 34.80 13.83 15.74
C GLY A 13 33.82 14.95 15.37
N ARG A 14 33.63 15.26 14.07
CA ARG A 14 32.61 16.21 13.59
C ARG A 14 31.18 15.70 13.78
N VAL A 15 31.01 14.37 13.88
CA VAL A 15 29.72 13.68 14.03
C VAL A 15 29.47 13.32 15.50
N ASN A 16 30.37 12.57 16.14
CA ASN A 16 30.08 11.99 17.46
C ASN A 16 30.73 12.70 18.66
N ARG A 17 31.73 13.57 18.45
CA ARG A 17 32.48 14.27 19.51
C ARG A 17 32.40 15.80 19.40
N ILE A 18 31.19 16.33 19.25
CA ILE A 18 30.94 17.77 19.15
C ILE A 18 30.88 18.38 20.56
N GLY A 19 31.92 19.13 20.93
CA GLY A 19 31.98 19.87 22.20
C GLY A 19 31.34 21.26 22.13
N THR A 20 31.34 22.00 23.25
CA THR A 20 30.81 23.37 23.31
C THR A 20 31.46 24.32 22.30
N ASP A 21 32.79 24.28 22.17
CA ASP A 21 33.51 25.13 21.21
C ASP A 21 33.15 24.80 19.76
N ASP A 22 32.93 23.51 19.47
CA ASP A 22 32.53 23.06 18.13
C ASP A 22 31.10 23.47 17.80
N LEU A 23 30.19 23.40 18.78
CA LEU A 23 28.83 23.94 18.66
C LEU A 23 28.86 25.44 18.40
N ILE A 24 29.60 26.21 19.20
CA ILE A 24 29.72 27.66 19.00
C ILE A 24 30.23 27.98 17.59
N LYS A 25 31.24 27.24 17.09
CA LYS A 25 31.74 27.39 15.71
C LYS A 25 30.72 26.99 14.65
N ALA A 26 29.93 25.94 14.88
CA ALA A 26 28.88 25.50 13.96
C ALA A 26 27.84 26.61 13.70
N PHE A 27 27.65 27.53 14.65
CA PHE A 27 26.78 28.70 14.51
C PHE A 27 27.53 30.01 14.14
N GLY A 28 28.80 29.92 13.71
CA GLY A 28 29.58 31.11 13.31
C GLY A 28 30.17 31.91 14.47
N SER A 29 30.31 31.29 15.65
CA SER A 29 30.86 31.89 16.88
C SER A 29 30.11 33.12 17.41
N PRO A 30 28.77 33.05 17.62
CA PRO A 30 27.96 34.19 18.05
C PRO A 30 28.06 34.47 19.56
N ALA A 31 28.67 33.56 20.33
CA ALA A 31 28.73 33.60 21.79
C ALA A 31 30.05 33.02 22.32
N ALA A 32 30.37 33.31 23.58
CA ALA A 32 31.58 32.83 24.26
C ALA A 32 31.38 31.50 25.01
N ASP A 33 30.13 31.12 25.29
CA ASP A 33 29.78 29.92 26.04
C ASP A 33 28.45 29.31 25.57
N LEU A 34 28.07 28.18 26.17
CA LEU A 34 26.86 27.44 25.80
C LEU A 34 25.56 28.19 26.16
N ALA A 35 25.58 29.01 27.21
CA ALA A 35 24.40 29.78 27.62
C ALA A 35 24.11 30.91 26.62
N GLY A 36 25.14 31.64 26.20
CA GLY A 36 25.04 32.63 25.14
C GLY A 36 24.65 32.00 23.80
N LEU A 37 25.18 30.81 23.48
CA LEU A 37 24.78 30.09 22.28
C LEU A 37 23.29 29.70 22.32
N ARG A 38 22.81 29.19 23.46
CA ARG A 38 21.39 28.85 23.63
C ARG A 38 20.47 30.06 23.46
N ALA A 39 20.85 31.21 24.02
CA ALA A 39 20.11 32.47 23.83
C ALA A 39 20.09 32.87 22.35
N TYR A 40 21.24 32.84 21.67
CA TYR A 40 21.34 33.13 20.24
C TYR A 40 20.47 32.18 19.40
N VAL A 41 20.52 30.87 19.66
CA VAL A 41 19.67 29.90 18.96
C VAL A 41 18.21 30.21 19.23
N GLY A 42 17.80 30.51 20.47
CA GLY A 42 16.42 30.88 20.80
C GLY A 42 15.90 32.10 20.02
N GLU A 43 16.75 33.07 19.71
CA GLU A 43 16.38 34.25 18.91
C GLU A 43 16.29 33.96 17.40
N GLN A 44 17.05 32.99 16.90
CA GLN A 44 17.17 32.68 15.46
C GLN A 44 16.39 31.43 15.02
N LEU A 45 15.98 30.59 15.98
CA LEU A 45 15.26 29.34 15.74
C LEU A 45 13.96 29.64 15.01
N ARG A 46 13.74 28.92 13.90
CA ARG A 46 12.45 28.93 13.22
C ARG A 46 11.62 27.75 13.67
N ARG A 47 10.29 27.91 13.59
CA ARG A 47 9.35 26.88 14.02
C ARG A 47 9.51 25.62 13.15
N PRO A 48 9.46 24.41 13.75
CA PRO A 48 9.37 23.16 13.02
C PRO A 48 8.15 23.10 12.07
N ALA A 49 8.20 22.23 11.05
CA ALA A 49 7.09 22.02 10.13
C ALA A 49 5.78 21.63 10.84
N TRP A 50 5.90 20.80 11.87
CA TRP A 50 4.82 20.32 12.73
C TRP A 50 5.15 20.71 14.19
N PRO A 51 4.72 21.90 14.65
CA PRO A 51 5.11 22.40 15.95
C PRO A 51 4.40 21.65 17.09
N LEU A 52 5.11 21.39 18.19
CA LEU A 52 4.56 20.72 19.37
C LEU A 52 3.50 21.54 20.14
N PRO A 53 3.54 22.90 20.20
CA PRO A 53 2.53 23.66 20.92
C PRO A 53 1.10 23.44 20.40
N GLU A 54 0.89 23.43 19.08
CA GLU A 54 -0.40 23.15 18.44
C GLU A 54 -0.87 21.73 18.76
N TRP A 55 0.03 20.75 18.65
CA TRP A 55 -0.25 19.37 19.06
C TRP A 55 -0.64 19.28 20.55
N ALA A 56 0.09 19.98 21.43
CA ALA A 56 -0.16 19.95 22.86
C ALA A 56 -1.51 20.57 23.22
N GLU A 57 -1.89 21.66 22.56
CA GLU A 57 -3.21 22.28 22.75
C GLU A 57 -4.34 21.37 22.29
N ALA A 58 -4.19 20.73 21.13
CA ALA A 58 -5.16 19.75 20.61
C ALA A 58 -5.30 18.52 21.52
N THR A 59 -4.21 18.09 22.16
CA THR A 59 -4.14 16.84 22.94
C THR A 59 -4.43 17.04 24.43
N ARG A 60 -4.42 18.29 24.94
CA ARG A 60 -4.53 18.60 26.39
C ARG A 60 -5.77 18.03 27.06
N SER A 61 -6.86 17.88 26.33
CA SER A 61 -8.12 17.31 26.82
C SER A 61 -8.11 15.78 26.94
N THR A 62 -7.15 15.10 26.33
CA THR A 62 -7.04 13.63 26.27
C THR A 62 -5.58 13.13 26.45
N PRO A 63 -4.91 13.46 27.56
CA PRO A 63 -3.47 13.22 27.72
C PRO A 63 -3.10 11.76 28.07
N ASP A 64 -4.07 10.91 28.43
CA ASP A 64 -3.84 9.63 29.10
C ASP A 64 -2.87 8.70 28.34
N ALA A 65 -2.99 8.61 27.02
CA ALA A 65 -2.09 7.79 26.21
C ALA A 65 -0.63 8.28 26.26
N VAL A 66 -0.43 9.59 26.24
CA VAL A 66 0.91 10.22 26.34
C VAL A 66 1.50 9.96 27.73
N LEU A 67 0.68 10.12 28.78
CA LEU A 67 1.12 9.88 30.16
C LEU A 67 1.47 8.42 30.41
N ALA A 68 0.70 7.48 29.85
CA ALA A 68 1.01 6.06 29.90
C ALA A 68 2.34 5.74 29.19
N ALA A 69 2.59 6.34 28.02
CA ALA A 69 3.85 6.17 27.30
C ALA A 69 5.05 6.84 27.99
N ALA A 70 4.82 7.91 28.76
CA ALA A 70 5.85 8.62 29.50
C ALA A 70 6.18 7.98 30.86
N ALA A 71 5.26 7.19 31.43
CA ALA A 71 5.42 6.60 32.75
C ALA A 71 6.74 5.79 32.93
N PRO A 72 7.18 4.94 31.98
CA PRO A 72 8.44 4.20 32.11
C PRO A 72 9.68 5.09 32.25
N LEU A 73 9.64 6.33 31.75
CA LEU A 73 10.75 7.29 31.89
C LEU A 73 10.97 7.70 33.35
N LEU A 74 9.94 7.64 34.19
CA LEU A 74 10.06 8.00 35.60
C LEU A 74 10.72 6.91 36.45
N ASP A 75 10.64 5.65 36.01
CA ASP A 75 11.20 4.49 36.70
C ASP A 75 12.66 4.19 36.29
N GLY A 76 13.06 4.64 35.10
CA GLY A 76 14.41 4.48 34.54
C GLY A 76 14.46 3.48 33.38
N VAL A 77 15.18 3.84 32.33
CA VAL A 77 15.35 3.04 31.10
C VAL A 77 16.83 2.71 30.92
N ASP A 78 17.13 1.45 30.60
CA ASP A 78 18.45 1.07 30.11
C ASP A 78 18.67 1.65 28.70
N VAL A 79 19.40 2.76 28.64
CA VAL A 79 19.65 3.52 27.41
C VAL A 79 20.56 2.80 26.41
N THR A 80 21.13 1.64 26.76
CA THR A 80 21.94 0.84 25.84
C THR A 80 21.11 -0.10 24.98
N GLY A 81 19.85 -0.37 25.36
CA GLY A 81 19.02 -1.36 24.66
C GLY A 81 19.52 -2.79 24.78
N GLN A 82 20.34 -3.10 25.80
CA GLN A 82 20.90 -4.42 26.00
C GLN A 82 19.79 -5.48 26.08
N GLY A 83 19.85 -6.49 25.21
CA GLY A 83 18.90 -7.60 25.18
C GLY A 83 17.75 -7.47 24.18
N LEU A 84 17.67 -6.39 23.40
CA LEU A 84 16.63 -6.16 22.38
C LEU A 84 16.82 -6.95 21.06
N GLY A 85 17.82 -7.83 20.98
CA GLY A 85 18.13 -8.58 19.75
C GLY A 85 18.67 -7.67 18.64
N ARG A 86 18.73 -8.19 17.41
CA ARG A 86 19.50 -7.57 16.33
C ARG A 86 18.78 -6.38 15.70
N SER A 87 17.53 -6.51 15.30
CA SER A 87 16.78 -5.46 14.61
C SER A 87 16.16 -4.44 15.57
N GLN A 88 15.62 -4.87 16.71
CA GLN A 88 14.97 -3.94 17.66
C GLN A 88 15.99 -3.03 18.37
N LEU A 89 17.24 -3.47 18.54
CA LEU A 89 18.32 -2.62 19.07
C LEU A 89 18.51 -1.35 18.23
N TYR A 90 18.46 -1.46 16.90
CA TYR A 90 18.58 -0.32 16.00
C TYR A 90 17.37 0.61 16.16
N GLY A 91 16.17 0.04 16.20
CA GLY A 91 14.92 0.78 16.43
C GLY A 91 14.86 1.49 17.78
N PHE A 92 15.46 0.91 18.82
CA PHE A 92 15.55 1.52 20.14
C PHE A 92 16.40 2.81 20.14
N HIS A 93 17.48 2.81 19.37
CA HIS A 93 18.36 3.99 19.21
C HIS A 93 17.81 5.06 18.25
N TYR A 94 16.58 4.91 17.77
CA TYR A 94 15.79 6.00 17.20
C TYR A 94 15.29 6.98 18.26
N LEU A 95 15.35 6.61 19.54
CA LEU A 95 14.94 7.42 20.69
C LEU A 95 13.45 7.82 20.69
N GLY A 96 12.59 7.10 19.98
CA GLY A 96 11.15 7.33 20.00
C GLY A 96 10.54 7.21 21.40
N TRP A 97 11.10 6.33 22.25
CA TRP A 97 10.71 6.14 23.65
C TRP A 97 10.95 7.37 24.54
N LEU A 98 11.78 8.32 24.09
CA LEU A 98 12.13 9.53 24.85
C LEU A 98 11.13 10.68 24.60
N ALA A 99 10.47 10.69 23.43
CA ALA A 99 9.53 11.75 23.04
C ALA A 99 8.36 11.96 24.02
N PRO A 100 7.75 10.90 24.60
CA PRO A 100 6.67 11.05 25.58
C PRO A 100 7.04 11.90 26.80
N GLY A 101 8.32 11.97 27.19
CA GLY A 101 8.75 12.79 28.34
C GLY A 101 8.54 14.29 28.10
N VAL A 102 8.98 14.80 26.95
CA VAL A 102 8.77 16.22 26.58
C VAL A 102 7.28 16.51 26.38
N GLN A 103 6.58 15.58 25.73
CA GLN A 103 5.15 15.68 25.47
C GLN A 103 4.33 15.73 26.78
N ALA A 104 4.60 14.84 27.74
CA ALA A 104 3.95 14.83 29.04
C ALA A 104 4.24 16.10 29.85
N TRP A 105 5.48 16.59 29.83
CA TRP A 105 5.84 17.87 30.45
C TRP A 105 5.05 19.04 29.84
N LEU A 106 4.93 19.12 28.51
CA LEU A 106 4.14 20.16 27.84
C LEU A 106 2.65 20.13 28.19
N LEU A 107 2.07 18.93 28.29
CA LEU A 107 0.65 18.76 28.60
C LEU A 107 0.33 19.12 30.06
N THR A 108 1.22 18.78 30.99
CA THR A 108 0.93 18.79 32.44
C THR A 108 1.65 19.89 33.22
N GLY A 109 2.80 20.36 32.73
CA GLY A 109 3.73 21.19 33.50
C GLY A 109 4.48 20.43 34.61
N ASP A 110 4.41 19.09 34.66
CA ASP A 110 5.11 18.29 35.66
C ASP A 110 6.60 18.13 35.31
N GLU A 111 7.44 18.85 36.06
CA GLU A 111 8.89 18.90 35.88
C GLU A 111 9.58 17.53 36.02
N ARG A 112 8.93 16.53 36.63
CA ARG A 112 9.48 15.16 36.72
C ARG A 112 9.72 14.55 35.34
N TYR A 113 8.84 14.81 34.38
CA TYR A 113 9.01 14.30 33.02
C TYR A 113 10.16 14.98 32.26
N LEU A 114 10.37 16.29 32.47
CA LEU A 114 11.50 17.02 31.90
C LEU A 114 12.83 16.55 32.51
N GLN A 115 12.87 16.34 33.83
CA GLN A 115 14.03 15.79 34.53
C GLN A 115 14.36 14.36 34.07
N ALA A 116 13.34 13.53 33.88
CA ALA A 116 13.50 12.19 33.32
C ALA A 116 14.06 12.25 31.90
N PHE A 117 13.50 13.07 31.01
CA PHE A 117 14.03 13.29 29.66
C PHE A 117 15.52 13.69 29.71
N GLU A 118 15.84 14.65 30.58
CA GLU A 118 17.19 15.16 30.77
C GLU A 118 18.16 14.03 31.13
N GLN A 119 17.83 13.27 32.18
CA GLN A 119 18.66 12.17 32.67
C GLN A 119 18.91 11.12 31.58
N HIS A 120 17.87 10.71 30.87
CA HIS A 120 17.96 9.64 29.88
C HIS A 120 18.73 10.05 28.62
N LEU A 121 18.51 11.26 28.10
CA LEU A 121 19.29 11.77 26.97
C LEU A 121 20.77 11.90 27.34
N ASP A 122 21.05 12.40 28.54
CA ASP A 122 22.39 12.59 29.05
C ASP A 122 23.16 11.27 29.17
N GLN A 123 22.53 10.26 29.78
CA GLN A 123 23.08 8.91 29.89
C GLN A 123 23.27 8.25 28.53
N TRP A 124 22.30 8.39 27.61
CA TRP A 124 22.41 7.82 26.27
C TRP A 124 23.61 8.41 25.52
N VAL A 125 23.81 9.73 25.54
CA VAL A 125 24.97 10.37 24.89
C VAL A 125 26.30 9.87 25.46
N GLU A 126 26.37 9.57 26.76
CA GLU A 126 27.58 9.04 27.40
C GLU A 126 27.91 7.61 27.00
N GLN A 127 26.89 6.81 26.65
CA GLN A 127 27.04 5.37 26.45
C GLN A 127 26.95 4.96 24.97
N ARG A 128 26.31 5.77 24.11
CA ARG A 128 26.00 5.40 22.71
C ARG A 128 27.21 4.93 21.90
N ASP A 129 28.38 5.55 22.09
CA ASP A 129 29.58 5.23 21.31
C ASP A 129 30.21 3.89 21.74
N ALA A 130 29.77 3.30 22.85
CA ALA A 130 30.16 1.97 23.30
C ALA A 130 29.19 0.86 22.82
N VAL A 131 28.02 1.23 22.28
CA VAL A 131 27.05 0.27 21.76
C VAL A 131 27.54 -0.26 20.42
N THR A 132 27.49 -1.57 20.24
CA THR A 132 27.85 -2.24 18.98
C THR A 132 26.62 -2.96 18.45
N GLY A 133 26.26 -2.69 17.19
CA GLY A 133 25.19 -3.41 16.52
C GLY A 133 25.64 -4.73 15.91
N GLU A 134 24.68 -5.57 15.53
CA GLU A 134 24.95 -6.91 14.98
C GLU A 134 24.95 -6.97 13.44
N TRP A 135 24.43 -5.95 12.74
CA TRP A 135 24.47 -5.90 11.28
C TRP A 135 25.86 -5.49 10.75
N PRO A 136 26.52 -6.34 9.95
CA PRO A 136 27.83 -6.02 9.39
C PRO A 136 27.78 -4.76 8.54
N GLY A 137 28.65 -3.79 8.86
CA GLY A 137 28.79 -2.56 8.07
C GLY A 137 27.73 -1.49 8.32
N LEU A 138 26.80 -1.70 9.27
CA LEU A 138 25.85 -0.71 9.74
C LEU A 138 26.20 -0.26 11.16
N ASP A 139 26.21 1.06 11.39
CA ASP A 139 26.41 1.61 12.73
C ASP A 139 25.06 1.74 13.45
N VAL A 140 24.94 1.07 14.59
CA VAL A 140 23.71 1.05 15.39
C VAL A 140 23.22 2.42 15.83
N ILE A 141 24.14 3.38 15.97
CA ILE A 141 23.81 4.76 16.30
C ILE A 141 23.62 5.54 15.00
N TRP A 142 24.63 5.68 14.16
CA TRP A 142 24.73 6.76 13.19
C TRP A 142 24.23 6.44 11.78
N TYR A 143 23.76 5.23 11.49
CA TYR A 143 23.24 4.89 10.15
C TYR A 143 22.02 5.73 9.73
N SER A 144 21.61 5.65 8.46
CA SER A 144 20.59 6.51 7.83
C SER A 144 19.30 6.57 8.63
N LEU A 145 18.65 5.43 8.90
CA LEU A 145 17.39 5.45 9.65
C LEU A 145 17.57 5.91 11.10
N GLY A 146 18.72 5.60 11.70
CA GLY A 146 19.06 6.06 13.05
C GLY A 146 19.17 7.58 13.16
N THR A 147 19.83 8.22 12.20
CA THR A 147 19.96 9.69 12.18
C THR A 147 18.64 10.36 11.84
N TRP A 148 17.91 9.87 10.84
CA TRP A 148 16.58 10.37 10.49
C TRP A 148 15.60 10.27 11.66
N ALA A 149 15.39 9.07 12.21
CA ALA A 149 14.35 8.83 13.20
C ALA A 149 14.59 9.60 14.50
N ARG A 150 15.86 9.72 14.95
CA ARG A 150 16.22 10.57 16.09
C ARG A 150 15.94 12.04 15.82
N CYS A 151 16.27 12.52 14.63
CA CYS A 151 16.09 13.92 14.27
C CYS A 151 14.60 14.25 14.16
N ARG A 152 13.80 13.38 13.53
CA ARG A 152 12.32 13.44 13.54
C ARG A 152 11.73 13.52 14.95
N SER A 153 12.32 12.82 15.92
CA SER A 153 11.87 12.83 17.31
C SER A 153 12.31 14.09 18.08
N LEU A 154 13.58 14.48 17.96
CA LEU A 154 14.20 15.51 18.79
C LEU A 154 14.08 16.93 18.21
N LEU A 155 14.11 17.10 16.88
CA LEU A 155 14.06 18.41 16.25
C LEU A 155 12.78 19.20 16.61
N PRO A 156 11.57 18.61 16.61
CA PRO A 156 10.36 19.33 17.03
C PRO A 156 10.40 19.79 18.50
N THR A 157 11.16 19.10 19.36
CA THR A 157 11.28 19.45 20.78
C THR A 157 12.12 20.70 21.01
N LEU A 158 12.98 21.10 20.06
CA LEU A 158 13.86 22.25 20.21
C LEU A 158 13.11 23.56 20.49
N GLU A 159 11.94 23.76 19.86
CA GLU A 159 11.13 24.96 20.03
C GLU A 159 10.80 25.20 21.50
N VAL A 160 10.36 24.16 22.19
CA VAL A 160 9.93 24.26 23.59
C VAL A 160 11.08 24.11 24.57
N LEU A 161 12.08 23.28 24.24
CA LEU A 161 13.21 23.00 25.13
C LEU A 161 14.24 24.11 25.14
N THR A 162 14.35 24.91 24.08
CA THR A 162 15.33 26.01 24.04
C THR A 162 15.02 27.09 25.08
N SER A 163 13.75 27.33 25.40
CA SER A 163 13.30 28.25 26.46
C SER A 163 12.91 27.58 27.78
N SER A 164 13.08 26.26 27.93
CA SER A 164 12.67 25.52 29.13
C SER A 164 13.72 25.53 30.24
N PRO A 165 13.39 25.04 31.46
CA PRO A 165 14.35 24.81 32.53
C PRO A 165 15.41 23.72 32.28
N LEU A 166 15.39 23.03 31.12
CA LEU A 166 16.37 22.00 30.75
C LEU A 166 17.81 22.50 30.98
N SER A 167 18.70 21.67 31.52
CA SER A 167 20.08 22.10 31.75
C SER A 167 20.79 22.46 30.45
N GLY A 168 21.66 23.48 30.51
CA GLY A 168 22.43 23.92 29.35
C GLY A 168 23.29 22.80 28.76
N ARG A 169 23.84 21.91 29.60
CA ARG A 169 24.62 20.74 29.17
C ARG A 169 23.80 19.80 28.29
N VAL A 170 22.61 19.42 28.73
CA VAL A 170 21.76 18.48 27.98
C VAL A 170 21.17 19.14 26.74
N TRP A 171 20.80 20.42 26.81
CA TRP A 171 20.44 21.20 25.63
C TRP A 171 21.57 21.17 24.58
N GLY A 172 22.82 21.39 24.99
CA GLY A 172 23.99 21.30 24.10
C GLY A 172 24.17 19.90 23.51
N ARG A 173 24.00 18.84 24.31
CA ARG A 173 24.06 17.44 23.84
C ARG A 173 22.97 17.10 22.83
N LEU A 174 21.76 17.63 23.01
CA LEU A 174 20.66 17.49 22.07
C LEU A 174 21.03 18.13 20.73
N VAL A 175 21.44 19.41 20.74
CA VAL A 175 21.83 20.15 19.53
C VAL A 175 23.03 19.48 18.83
N ALA A 176 24.02 19.01 19.59
CA ALA A 176 25.15 18.26 19.07
C ALA A 176 24.72 16.96 18.38
N THR A 177 23.74 16.24 18.94
CA THR A 177 23.23 15.00 18.33
C THR A 177 22.54 15.26 16.99
N LEU A 178 21.75 16.34 16.90
CA LEU A 178 21.10 16.77 15.65
C LEU A 178 22.12 17.18 14.58
N ILE A 179 23.10 18.03 14.94
CA ILE A 179 24.16 18.48 14.02
C ILE A 179 25.03 17.30 13.56
N GLY A 180 25.37 16.39 14.47
CA GLY A 180 26.12 15.19 14.15
C GLY A 180 25.41 14.31 13.12
N GLY A 181 24.11 14.07 13.32
CA GLY A 181 23.27 13.32 12.38
C GLY A 181 23.14 14.02 11.02
N ALA A 182 23.00 15.34 11.01
CA ALA A 182 22.94 16.13 9.77
C ALA A 182 24.25 16.08 8.98
N ARG A 183 25.40 16.21 9.64
CA ARG A 183 26.73 16.08 9.02
C ARG A 183 26.93 14.68 8.44
N TRP A 184 26.54 13.65 9.20
CA TRP A 184 26.59 12.27 8.76
C TRP A 184 25.73 12.06 7.50
N SER A 185 24.45 12.47 7.55
CA SER A 185 23.48 12.34 6.45
C SER A 185 23.95 13.08 5.19
N TYR A 186 24.50 14.29 5.38
CA TYR A 186 25.08 15.06 4.28
C TYR A 186 26.24 14.30 3.62
N ASP A 187 27.20 13.78 4.39
CA ASP A 187 28.37 13.05 3.86
C ASP A 187 27.97 11.69 3.22
N GLU A 188 26.98 10.99 3.78
CA GLU A 188 26.52 9.69 3.27
C GLU A 188 25.76 9.84 1.95
N HIS A 189 24.78 10.74 1.89
CA HIS A 189 23.86 10.87 0.76
C HIS A 189 24.34 11.86 -0.32
N ASP A 190 25.66 11.93 -0.55
CA ASP A 190 26.28 12.76 -1.60
C ASP A 190 26.06 12.25 -3.03
N VAL A 191 25.50 11.05 -3.23
CA VAL A 191 25.15 10.43 -4.51
C VAL A 191 23.77 9.80 -4.39
N PHE A 192 22.95 9.93 -5.43
CA PHE A 192 21.61 9.36 -5.48
C PHE A 192 21.62 7.83 -5.30
N ARG A 193 20.67 7.33 -4.51
CA ARG A 193 20.37 5.92 -4.27
C ARG A 193 18.86 5.77 -4.10
N HIS A 194 18.30 4.75 -4.74
CA HIS A 194 16.90 4.37 -4.62
C HIS A 194 16.60 3.85 -3.21
N GLY A 195 15.36 4.01 -2.74
CA GLY A 195 14.86 3.48 -1.48
C GLY A 195 14.51 4.55 -0.44
N ASN A 196 13.81 4.11 0.60
CA ASN A 196 13.29 4.99 1.64
C ASN A 196 14.40 5.69 2.44
N TRP A 197 15.58 5.08 2.61
CA TRP A 197 16.62 5.53 3.53
C TRP A 197 17.14 6.92 3.14
N GLN A 198 17.56 7.09 1.89
CA GLN A 198 18.08 8.38 1.43
C GLN A 198 16.99 9.46 1.41
N LEU A 199 15.78 9.13 0.97
CA LEU A 199 14.69 10.10 0.89
C LEU A 199 14.35 10.67 2.26
N VAL A 200 14.15 9.81 3.27
CA VAL A 200 13.81 10.29 4.62
C VAL A 200 14.94 11.12 5.22
N CYS A 201 16.20 10.72 5.03
CA CYS A 201 17.36 11.50 5.46
C CYS A 201 17.47 12.87 4.76
N ALA A 202 17.13 12.95 3.47
CA ALA A 202 17.13 14.21 2.73
C ALA A 202 16.03 15.16 3.25
N THR A 203 14.81 14.67 3.47
CA THR A 203 13.72 15.50 4.03
C THR A 203 14.05 16.04 5.42
N GLU A 204 14.73 15.26 6.24
CA GLU A 204 15.18 15.68 7.57
C GLU A 204 16.27 16.73 7.50
N LEU A 205 17.23 16.57 6.58
CA LEU A 205 18.28 17.54 6.36
C LEU A 205 17.70 18.90 5.91
N LEU A 206 16.62 18.88 5.12
CA LEU A 206 15.86 20.09 4.78
C LEU A 206 15.15 20.68 6.00
N HIS A 207 14.49 19.85 6.81
CA HIS A 207 13.76 20.28 8.01
C HIS A 207 14.69 20.91 9.05
N LEU A 208 15.81 20.26 9.37
CA LEU A 208 16.81 20.81 10.28
C LEU A 208 17.38 22.13 9.76
N SER A 209 17.68 22.22 8.46
CA SER A 209 18.18 23.46 7.85
C SER A 209 17.17 24.60 7.91
N ALA A 210 15.87 24.29 7.79
CA ALA A 210 14.81 25.28 7.92
C ALA A 210 14.64 25.76 9.37
N VAL A 211 14.78 24.87 10.36
CA VAL A 211 14.63 25.18 11.80
C VAL A 211 15.85 25.93 12.36
N LEU A 212 17.06 25.56 11.95
CA LEU A 212 18.34 26.12 12.40
C LEU A 212 19.09 26.86 11.27
N PRO A 213 18.55 27.96 10.72
CA PRO A 213 19.13 28.64 9.56
C PRO A 213 20.46 29.35 9.84
N SER A 214 20.81 29.54 11.12
CA SER A 214 22.05 30.19 11.55
C SER A 214 23.26 29.25 11.61
N LEU A 215 23.09 27.96 11.36
CA LEU A 215 24.21 27.03 11.20
C LEU A 215 24.99 27.38 9.94
N VAL A 216 26.32 27.36 10.04
CA VAL A 216 27.25 27.63 8.93
C VAL A 216 27.00 26.67 7.77
N GLU A 217 26.70 25.40 8.05
CA GLU A 217 26.42 24.38 7.05
C GLU A 217 24.97 24.37 6.50
N SER A 218 24.03 25.11 7.12
CA SER A 218 22.59 25.01 6.83
C SER A 218 22.24 25.21 5.35
N ALA A 219 22.86 26.21 4.69
CA ALA A 219 22.57 26.48 3.29
C ALA A 219 23.00 25.31 2.37
N ALA A 220 24.17 24.70 2.63
CA ALA A 220 24.66 23.56 1.85
C ALA A 220 23.80 22.31 2.07
N TRP A 221 23.37 22.11 3.32
CA TRP A 221 22.46 21.02 3.70
C TRP A 221 21.10 21.14 3.01
N ALA A 222 20.48 22.33 3.05
CA ALA A 222 19.21 22.58 2.38
C ALA A 222 19.31 22.39 0.86
N GLU A 223 20.42 22.81 0.24
CA GLU A 223 20.64 22.62 -1.20
C GLU A 223 20.71 21.14 -1.58
N ARG A 224 21.56 20.35 -0.88
CA ARG A 224 21.66 18.91 -1.13
C ARG A 224 20.35 18.18 -0.85
N ALA A 225 19.65 18.57 0.21
CA ALA A 225 18.37 17.99 0.55
C ALA A 225 17.34 18.20 -0.55
N ARG A 226 17.18 19.42 -1.06
CA ARG A 226 16.28 19.71 -2.20
C ARG A 226 16.65 18.92 -3.44
N GLN A 227 17.94 18.85 -3.76
CA GLN A 227 18.43 18.06 -4.89
C GLN A 227 18.00 16.58 -4.76
N ARG A 228 18.26 15.96 -3.61
CA ARG A 228 17.92 14.55 -3.39
C ARG A 228 16.40 14.33 -3.37
N ILE A 229 15.63 15.22 -2.76
CA ILE A 229 14.16 15.12 -2.76
C ILE A 229 13.61 15.18 -4.18
N GLU A 230 14.09 16.10 -5.02
CA GLU A 230 13.67 16.19 -6.43
C GLU A 230 14.05 14.93 -7.22
N GLU A 231 15.27 14.42 -7.06
CA GLU A 231 15.71 13.17 -7.70
C GLU A 231 14.81 12.00 -7.29
N HIS A 232 14.49 11.87 -6.01
CA HIS A 232 13.57 10.85 -5.48
C HIS A 232 12.14 10.99 -6.00
N LEU A 233 11.60 12.22 -6.03
CA LEU A 233 10.28 12.47 -6.62
C LEU A 233 10.23 12.05 -8.10
N LEU A 234 11.33 12.17 -8.84
CA LEU A 234 11.40 11.81 -10.26
C LEU A 234 11.71 10.33 -10.51
N LEU A 235 12.53 9.71 -9.66
CA LEU A 235 13.13 8.39 -9.89
C LEU A 235 12.58 7.28 -8.99
N ASP A 236 12.09 7.61 -7.80
CA ASP A 236 11.58 6.65 -6.80
C ASP A 236 10.05 6.70 -6.65
N ILE A 237 9.41 7.79 -7.09
CA ILE A 237 7.95 7.86 -7.14
C ILE A 237 7.50 7.62 -8.58
N TYR A 238 6.82 6.50 -8.78
CA TYR A 238 6.25 6.14 -10.07
C TYR A 238 5.18 7.14 -10.52
N PRO A 239 4.88 7.24 -11.83
CA PRO A 239 3.83 8.11 -12.34
C PRO A 239 2.44 7.91 -11.76
N ASP A 240 2.08 6.68 -11.45
CA ASP A 240 0.84 6.30 -10.76
C ASP A 240 0.86 6.63 -9.26
N GLY A 241 1.96 7.17 -8.74
CA GLY A 241 2.13 7.62 -7.36
C GLY A 241 2.72 6.57 -6.42
N GLY A 242 2.91 5.32 -6.85
CA GLY A 242 3.51 4.30 -5.99
C GLY A 242 4.97 4.62 -5.69
N HIS A 243 5.39 4.44 -4.43
CA HIS A 243 6.82 4.45 -4.09
C HIS A 243 7.53 3.21 -4.66
N TYR A 244 8.81 3.37 -4.99
CA TYR A 244 9.72 2.37 -5.56
C TYR A 244 9.60 0.99 -4.91
N GLU A 245 9.52 0.94 -3.58
CA GLU A 245 9.46 -0.30 -2.79
C GLU A 245 8.11 -1.02 -2.86
N ARG A 246 7.05 -0.35 -3.33
CA ARG A 246 5.71 -0.91 -3.54
C ARG A 246 5.04 -1.44 -2.27
N SER A 247 5.66 -1.24 -1.10
CA SER A 247 5.13 -1.56 0.23
C SER A 247 4.31 -0.37 0.76
N PRO A 248 3.02 -0.56 1.11
CA PRO A 248 2.20 0.50 1.70
C PRO A 248 2.80 1.15 2.96
N GLY A 249 3.47 0.38 3.82
CA GLY A 249 4.12 0.87 5.03
C GLY A 249 5.28 1.79 4.72
N TYR A 250 6.18 1.37 3.82
CA TYR A 250 7.29 2.21 3.37
C TYR A 250 6.82 3.41 2.56
N HIS A 251 5.78 3.25 1.73
CA HIS A 251 5.11 4.35 1.04
C HIS A 251 4.60 5.41 2.02
N ARG A 252 3.92 5.01 3.11
CA ARG A 252 3.48 5.95 4.14
C ARG A 252 4.65 6.61 4.87
N MET A 253 5.72 5.87 5.14
CA MET A 253 6.93 6.42 5.76
C MET A 253 7.53 7.54 4.92
N VAL A 254 7.78 7.30 3.63
CA VAL A 254 8.35 8.31 2.73
C VAL A 254 7.37 9.46 2.47
N LEU A 255 6.06 9.17 2.36
CA LEU A 255 5.05 10.21 2.20
C LEU A 255 5.02 11.13 3.42
N THR A 256 5.08 10.59 4.63
CA THR A 256 5.12 11.40 5.87
C THR A 256 6.34 12.32 5.88
N ALA A 257 7.48 11.83 5.41
CA ALA A 257 8.71 12.60 5.30
C ALA A 257 8.60 13.72 4.26
N LEU A 258 8.03 13.40 3.08
CA LEU A 258 7.74 14.38 2.03
C LEU A 258 6.69 15.42 2.44
N GLN A 259 5.70 15.04 3.27
CA GLN A 259 4.72 15.98 3.81
C GLN A 259 5.38 17.03 4.70
N THR A 260 6.38 16.64 5.49
CA THR A 260 7.23 17.57 6.25
C THR A 260 8.00 18.50 5.30
N ALA A 261 8.63 17.95 4.26
CA ALA A 261 9.36 18.74 3.26
C ALA A 261 8.43 19.73 2.51
N ALA A 262 7.24 19.30 2.10
CA ALA A 262 6.22 20.12 1.44
C ALA A 262 5.76 21.31 2.29
N ARG A 263 5.78 21.19 3.61
CA ARG A 263 5.46 22.28 4.53
C ARG A 263 6.54 23.38 4.56
N ILE A 264 7.77 23.02 4.21
CA ILE A 264 8.96 23.88 4.21
C ILE A 264 9.22 24.45 2.82
N ASP A 265 9.09 23.61 1.79
CA ASP A 265 9.39 23.92 0.41
C ASP A 265 8.15 23.71 -0.48
N PRO A 266 7.51 24.79 -0.94
CA PRO A 266 6.36 24.70 -1.83
C PRO A 266 6.62 23.96 -3.15
N ALA A 267 7.88 23.82 -3.59
CA ALA A 267 8.19 23.06 -4.80
C ALA A 267 7.85 21.57 -4.64
N VAL A 268 8.03 21.01 -3.44
CA VAL A 268 7.65 19.62 -3.14
C VAL A 268 6.12 19.46 -3.20
N ALA A 269 5.38 20.41 -2.61
CA ALA A 269 3.91 20.42 -2.64
C ALA A 269 3.36 20.57 -4.08
N ALA A 270 4.04 21.36 -4.92
CA ALA A 270 3.67 21.59 -6.30
C ALA A 270 4.07 20.42 -7.24
N HIS A 271 4.90 19.49 -6.78
CA HIS A 271 5.37 18.40 -7.62
C HIS A 271 4.23 17.38 -7.85
N PRO A 272 3.93 17.00 -9.11
CA PRO A 272 2.77 16.16 -9.42
C PRO A 272 2.85 14.77 -8.77
N ARG A 273 4.05 14.24 -8.58
CA ARG A 273 4.26 12.94 -7.92
C ARG A 273 3.86 12.95 -6.45
N PHE A 274 4.02 14.09 -5.75
CA PHE A 274 3.59 14.21 -4.36
C PHE A 274 2.07 14.11 -4.23
N ALA A 275 1.31 14.73 -5.14
CA ALA A 275 -0.14 14.54 -5.20
C ALA A 275 -0.50 13.09 -5.57
N ALA A 276 0.17 12.51 -6.57
CA ALA A 276 -0.08 11.13 -7.00
C ALA A 276 0.11 10.10 -5.87
N MET A 277 1.08 10.30 -4.96
CA MET A 277 1.26 9.40 -3.80
C MET A 277 0.05 9.34 -2.87
N HIS A 278 -0.73 10.41 -2.75
CA HIS A 278 -1.97 10.42 -1.98
C HIS A 278 -3.09 9.72 -2.77
N THR A 279 -3.18 9.98 -4.08
CA THR A 279 -4.10 9.26 -4.98
C THR A 279 -3.86 7.75 -4.94
N TRP A 280 -2.61 7.31 -4.95
CA TRP A 280 -2.23 5.88 -4.84
C TRP A 280 -2.82 5.22 -3.58
N MET A 281 -2.80 5.91 -2.43
CA MET A 281 -3.45 5.43 -1.21
C MET A 281 -4.98 5.38 -1.35
N CYS A 282 -5.60 6.37 -2.00
CA CYS A 282 -7.04 6.36 -2.27
C CYS A 282 -7.45 5.19 -3.18
N GLU A 283 -6.62 4.81 -4.14
CA GLU A 283 -6.91 3.67 -5.00
C GLU A 283 -6.82 2.33 -4.26
N LEU A 284 -5.89 2.21 -3.29
CA LEU A 284 -5.67 0.98 -2.54
C LEU A 284 -6.43 0.87 -1.21
N VAL A 285 -7.23 1.86 -0.82
CA VAL A 285 -7.97 1.82 0.45
C VAL A 285 -9.21 0.89 0.35
N SER A 286 -9.37 0.02 1.35
CA SER A 286 -10.47 -0.95 1.44
C SER A 286 -11.77 -0.29 1.88
N SER A 287 -12.86 -1.05 1.81
CA SER A 287 -14.12 -0.66 2.44
C SER A 287 -13.98 -0.47 3.96
N GLY A 288 -13.03 -1.16 4.60
CA GLY A 288 -12.68 -1.02 6.02
C GLY A 288 -11.67 0.11 6.33
N GLY A 289 -11.28 0.91 5.32
CA GLY A 289 -10.39 2.05 5.52
C GLY A 289 -8.91 1.72 5.69
N TRP A 290 -8.50 0.51 5.32
CA TRP A 290 -7.12 0.03 5.42
C TRP A 290 -6.53 -0.31 4.04
N LEU A 291 -5.21 -0.28 3.92
CA LEU A 291 -4.47 -0.80 2.78
C LEU A 291 -3.97 -2.22 3.12
N PRO A 292 -4.09 -3.20 2.21
CA PRO A 292 -3.56 -4.54 2.45
C PRO A 292 -2.05 -4.46 2.68
N HIS A 293 -1.53 -5.36 3.49
CA HIS A 293 -0.11 -5.42 3.86
C HIS A 293 0.80 -6.03 2.77
N LEU A 294 0.69 -5.52 1.55
CA LEU A 294 1.43 -6.00 0.39
C LEU A 294 2.94 -5.81 0.56
N GLN A 295 3.75 -6.80 0.14
CA GLN A 295 5.21 -6.75 0.28
C GLN A 295 5.64 -6.66 1.75
N ASP A 296 6.86 -6.20 2.06
CA ASP A 296 7.26 -5.96 3.45
C ASP A 296 6.53 -4.73 4.01
N SER A 297 5.28 -4.94 4.42
CA SER A 297 4.39 -3.90 4.92
C SER A 297 3.62 -4.39 6.14
N GLY A 298 3.20 -3.42 6.97
CA GLY A 298 2.05 -3.60 7.84
C GLY A 298 0.73 -3.36 7.11
N ILE A 299 -0.38 -3.57 7.82
CA ILE A 299 -1.69 -3.02 7.40
C ILE A 299 -1.69 -1.53 7.76
N GLU A 300 -2.05 -0.69 6.81
CA GLU A 300 -1.94 0.77 6.95
C GLU A 300 -3.29 1.46 6.88
N TRP A 301 -3.55 2.44 7.76
CA TRP A 301 -4.75 3.27 7.74
C TRP A 301 -4.39 4.67 7.20
N PRO A 302 -4.78 5.02 5.96
CA PRO A 302 -4.24 6.20 5.28
C PRO A 302 -4.94 7.49 5.71
N ALA A 303 -6.04 7.45 6.47
CA ALA A 303 -6.91 8.61 6.71
C ALA A 303 -6.16 9.85 7.24
N ALA A 304 -5.28 9.70 8.23
CA ALA A 304 -4.50 10.83 8.75
C ALA A 304 -3.49 11.36 7.72
N SER A 305 -2.87 10.47 6.93
CA SER A 305 -1.97 10.84 5.84
C SER A 305 -2.71 11.61 4.74
N LEU A 306 -3.92 11.17 4.38
CA LEU A 306 -4.78 11.84 3.40
C LEU A 306 -5.27 13.19 3.92
N LEU A 307 -5.68 13.29 5.18
CA LEU A 307 -6.07 14.56 5.78
C LEU A 307 -4.92 15.57 5.77
N ARG A 308 -3.70 15.14 6.11
CA ARG A 308 -2.51 15.99 5.99
C ARG A 308 -2.22 16.37 4.53
N GLY A 309 -2.43 15.46 3.59
CA GLY A 309 -2.37 15.72 2.16
C GLY A 309 -3.34 16.80 1.71
N SER A 310 -4.59 16.77 2.21
CA SER A 310 -5.60 17.79 1.92
C SER A 310 -5.16 19.19 2.33
N TYR A 311 -4.54 19.31 3.51
CA TYR A 311 -3.98 20.56 4.01
C TYR A 311 -2.81 21.06 3.15
N LEU A 312 -1.88 20.18 2.78
CA LEU A 312 -0.66 20.55 2.04
C LEU A 312 -0.92 20.86 0.56
N LEU A 313 -1.88 20.16 -0.05
CA LEU A 313 -2.23 20.31 -1.46
C LEU A 313 -3.41 21.27 -1.67
N ASN A 314 -4.07 21.70 -0.60
CA ASN A 314 -5.34 22.40 -0.63
C ASN A 314 -6.42 21.65 -1.45
N ASP A 315 -6.44 20.32 -1.33
CA ASP A 315 -7.35 19.44 -2.06
C ASP A 315 -8.42 18.85 -1.13
N PRO A 316 -9.68 19.30 -1.22
CA PRO A 316 -10.75 18.82 -0.35
C PRO A 316 -11.15 17.36 -0.63
N VAL A 317 -10.74 16.76 -1.75
CA VAL A 317 -11.00 15.34 -2.02
C VAL A 317 -10.38 14.47 -0.94
N PHE A 318 -9.13 14.71 -0.57
CA PHE A 318 -8.45 13.88 0.42
C PHE A 318 -9.06 14.02 1.83
N ALA A 319 -9.55 15.21 2.20
CA ALA A 319 -10.27 15.40 3.45
C ALA A 319 -11.60 14.64 3.47
N ARG A 320 -12.36 14.69 2.37
CA ARG A 320 -13.62 13.94 2.23
C ARG A 320 -13.40 12.44 2.32
N VAL A 321 -12.37 11.93 1.65
CA VAL A 321 -12.00 10.51 1.70
C VAL A 321 -11.58 10.11 3.12
N ALA A 322 -10.69 10.88 3.77
CA ALA A 322 -10.26 10.63 5.15
C ALA A 322 -11.43 10.61 6.15
N ALA A 323 -12.38 11.53 6.00
CA ALA A 323 -13.53 11.66 6.89
C ALA A 323 -14.47 10.44 6.89
N GLN A 324 -14.38 9.53 5.91
CA GLN A 324 -15.14 8.27 5.91
C GLN A 324 -14.75 7.35 7.06
N TRP A 325 -13.49 7.41 7.48
CA TRP A 325 -12.92 6.51 8.49
C TRP A 325 -12.40 7.28 9.70
N MET A 326 -12.93 8.48 9.95
CA MET A 326 -12.65 9.26 11.15
C MET A 326 -13.97 9.72 11.73
N SER A 327 -14.17 9.54 13.04
CA SER A 327 -15.25 10.20 13.74
C SER A 327 -15.07 11.73 13.67
N PRO A 328 -16.15 12.52 13.81
CA PRO A 328 -16.04 13.98 13.84
C PRO A 328 -15.04 14.50 14.89
N SER A 329 -14.93 13.82 16.04
CA SER A 329 -13.96 14.16 17.09
C SER A 329 -12.53 13.83 16.70
N GLU A 330 -12.27 12.68 16.04
CA GLU A 330 -10.93 12.33 15.58
C GLU A 330 -10.47 13.26 14.46
N LEU A 331 -11.37 13.57 13.51
CA LEU A 331 -11.10 14.53 12.45
C LEU A 331 -10.74 15.90 13.05
N ALA A 332 -11.55 16.41 13.98
CA ALA A 332 -11.31 17.69 14.64
C ALA A 332 -9.99 17.69 15.43
N ALA A 333 -9.67 16.59 16.13
CA ALA A 333 -8.42 16.46 16.87
C ALA A 333 -7.20 16.48 15.94
N GLU A 334 -7.23 15.74 14.83
CA GLU A 334 -6.14 15.72 13.85
C GLU A 334 -5.98 17.09 13.18
N VAL A 335 -7.08 17.72 12.75
CA VAL A 335 -7.08 19.09 12.19
C VAL A 335 -6.46 20.10 13.15
N ALA A 336 -6.77 20.00 14.44
CA ALA A 336 -6.24 20.92 15.45
C ALA A 336 -4.71 20.82 15.63
N THR A 337 -4.08 19.75 15.15
CA THR A 337 -2.61 19.63 15.12
C THR A 337 -1.97 20.39 13.95
N PHE A 338 -2.74 20.81 12.94
CA PHE A 338 -2.20 21.46 11.77
C PHE A 338 -1.88 22.94 12.04
N PRO A 339 -0.76 23.47 11.52
CA PRO A 339 -0.48 24.90 11.63
C PRO A 339 -1.57 25.75 10.97
N ALA A 340 -1.90 26.89 11.57
CA ALA A 340 -2.94 27.79 11.08
C ALA A 340 -2.80 28.13 9.57
N GLY A 341 -3.91 28.08 8.84
CA GLY A 341 -3.98 28.33 7.40
C GLY A 341 -5.43 28.40 6.92
N PRO A 342 -5.68 28.70 5.63
CA PRO A 342 -7.03 28.69 5.09
C PRO A 342 -7.62 27.28 5.11
N GLU A 343 -8.79 27.10 5.73
CA GLU A 343 -9.45 25.79 5.90
C GLU A 343 -10.29 25.36 4.68
N GLN A 344 -9.96 25.83 3.48
CA GLN A 344 -10.73 25.52 2.27
C GLN A 344 -10.71 24.02 1.93
N TRP A 345 -9.65 23.32 2.32
CA TRP A 345 -9.50 21.88 2.21
C TRP A 345 -10.49 21.08 3.09
N LEU A 346 -11.13 21.68 4.09
CA LEU A 346 -12.19 21.04 4.90
C LEU A 346 -13.59 21.19 4.30
N THR A 347 -13.70 21.74 3.09
CA THR A 347 -15.02 21.96 2.48
C THR A 347 -15.81 20.66 2.36
N PRO A 348 -17.01 20.56 2.98
CA PRO A 348 -17.85 19.37 2.88
C PRO A 348 -18.24 19.06 1.42
N GLY A 349 -18.49 17.80 1.12
CA GLY A 349 -18.98 17.38 -0.20
C GLY A 349 -19.08 15.87 -0.31
N ALA A 350 -19.50 15.40 -1.50
CA ALA A 350 -19.53 13.97 -1.78
C ALA A 350 -18.11 13.40 -1.86
N VAL A 351 -17.94 12.21 -1.29
CA VAL A 351 -16.76 11.39 -1.53
C VAL A 351 -16.81 10.94 -2.99
N PRO A 352 -15.74 11.13 -3.78
CA PRO A 352 -15.70 10.59 -5.13
C PRO A 352 -15.81 9.06 -5.08
N GLU A 353 -16.69 8.50 -5.92
CA GLU A 353 -16.71 7.06 -6.13
C GLU A 353 -15.42 6.63 -6.82
N LEU A 354 -14.77 5.59 -6.28
CA LEU A 354 -13.63 4.99 -6.93
C LEU A 354 -14.08 4.28 -8.21
N PRO A 355 -13.25 4.27 -9.27
CA PRO A 355 -13.61 3.59 -10.50
C PRO A 355 -13.80 2.08 -10.26
N PRO A 356 -14.67 1.40 -11.03
CA PRO A 356 -14.90 -0.05 -10.92
C PRO A 356 -13.64 -0.91 -11.15
N ALA A 357 -12.60 -0.35 -11.76
CA ALA A 357 -11.26 -0.92 -11.80
C ALA A 357 -10.20 0.19 -11.89
N THR A 358 -9.02 -0.09 -11.34
CA THR A 358 -7.84 0.78 -11.43
C THR A 358 -6.64 -0.05 -11.84
N VAL A 359 -5.87 0.42 -12.82
CA VAL A 359 -4.57 -0.16 -13.17
C VAL A 359 -3.50 0.85 -12.77
N LEU A 360 -2.56 0.41 -11.95
CA LEU A 360 -1.37 1.13 -11.51
C LEU A 360 -0.16 0.44 -12.18
N PRO A 361 0.13 0.74 -13.45
CA PRO A 361 0.99 -0.10 -14.27
C PRO A 361 2.47 0.01 -13.90
N GLU A 362 2.93 1.14 -13.36
CA GLU A 362 4.34 1.33 -13.01
C GLU A 362 4.67 0.75 -11.63
N SER A 363 3.84 1.00 -10.62
CA SER A 363 3.94 0.34 -9.31
C SER A 363 3.52 -1.14 -9.36
N GLY A 364 2.72 -1.50 -10.37
CA GLY A 364 2.38 -2.87 -10.72
C GLY A 364 1.31 -3.48 -9.83
N TYR A 365 0.20 -2.76 -9.70
CA TYR A 365 -1.02 -3.24 -9.03
C TYR A 365 -2.24 -3.07 -9.93
N THR A 366 -3.19 -4.00 -9.83
CA THR A 366 -4.52 -3.84 -10.43
C THR A 366 -5.58 -4.07 -9.37
N ILE A 367 -6.53 -3.14 -9.28
CA ILE A 367 -7.64 -3.19 -8.34
C ILE A 367 -8.93 -3.38 -9.14
N LEU A 368 -9.70 -4.43 -8.83
CA LEU A 368 -11.03 -4.67 -9.40
C LEU A 368 -12.07 -4.52 -8.28
N ARG A 369 -13.22 -3.88 -8.59
CA ARG A 369 -14.25 -3.58 -7.60
C ARG A 369 -15.64 -4.00 -8.10
N SER A 370 -16.41 -4.64 -7.22
CA SER A 370 -17.87 -4.72 -7.24
C SER A 370 -18.43 -4.00 -6.01
N PRO A 371 -19.76 -3.88 -5.86
CA PRO A 371 -20.35 -3.33 -4.64
C PRO A 371 -19.96 -4.11 -3.37
N GLU A 372 -19.76 -5.43 -3.47
CA GLU A 372 -19.49 -6.33 -2.35
C GLU A 372 -18.00 -6.69 -2.18
N LEU A 373 -17.25 -6.72 -3.28
CA LEU A 373 -15.91 -7.32 -3.33
C LEU A 373 -14.89 -6.36 -3.94
N ARG A 374 -13.69 -6.38 -3.38
CA ARG A 374 -12.50 -5.77 -3.95
C ARG A 374 -11.41 -6.81 -4.11
N ALA A 375 -10.78 -6.82 -5.28
CA ALA A 375 -9.63 -7.65 -5.58
C ALA A 375 -8.41 -6.76 -5.82
N VAL A 376 -7.28 -7.09 -5.20
CA VAL A 376 -5.98 -6.42 -5.41
C VAL A 376 -4.99 -7.45 -5.95
N ILE A 377 -4.40 -7.15 -7.10
CA ILE A 377 -3.54 -8.06 -7.86
C ILE A 377 -2.14 -7.45 -7.97
N ASN A 378 -1.12 -8.15 -7.47
CA ASN A 378 0.28 -7.74 -7.57
C ASN A 378 0.91 -8.27 -8.87
N HIS A 379 1.38 -7.37 -9.74
CA HIS A 379 2.05 -7.73 -10.99
C HIS A 379 3.34 -6.94 -11.26
N GLY A 380 3.76 -6.08 -10.34
CA GLY A 380 4.95 -5.25 -10.58
C GLY A 380 6.28 -5.99 -10.45
N PRO A 381 7.40 -5.26 -10.61
CA PRO A 381 8.74 -5.82 -10.63
C PRO A 381 9.26 -6.13 -9.23
N HIS A 382 10.26 -7.03 -9.13
CA HIS A 382 11.06 -7.14 -7.92
C HIS A 382 12.02 -5.95 -7.89
N VAL A 383 12.08 -5.24 -6.77
CA VAL A 383 12.98 -4.08 -6.62
C VAL A 383 14.06 -4.38 -5.59
N GLU A 384 15.28 -3.89 -5.87
CA GLU A 384 16.40 -4.01 -4.94
C GLU A 384 16.28 -2.98 -3.82
N HIS A 385 17.03 -3.15 -2.74
CA HIS A 385 17.10 -2.20 -1.62
C HIS A 385 18.47 -2.34 -0.95
N GLU A 386 18.91 -1.30 -0.22
CA GLU A 386 20.30 -1.18 0.23
C GLU A 386 20.75 -2.33 1.14
N LEU A 387 19.85 -2.88 1.95
CA LEU A 387 20.14 -4.00 2.85
C LEU A 387 19.48 -5.30 2.36
N GLU A 388 18.15 -5.36 2.45
CA GLU A 388 17.33 -6.48 2.02
C GLU A 388 16.13 -5.95 1.23
N SER A 389 15.76 -6.65 0.16
CA SER A 389 14.62 -6.27 -0.68
C SER A 389 13.31 -6.39 0.08
N HIS A 390 12.52 -5.33 0.06
CA HIS A 390 11.14 -5.37 0.55
C HIS A 390 10.17 -6.04 -0.43
N SER A 391 10.60 -6.35 -1.66
CA SER A 391 9.79 -7.08 -2.63
C SER A 391 9.75 -8.57 -2.34
N HIS A 392 8.55 -9.11 -2.19
CA HIS A 392 8.29 -10.54 -2.04
C HIS A 392 8.55 -11.31 -3.33
N ARG A 393 8.82 -12.61 -3.18
CA ARG A 393 8.99 -13.61 -4.24
C ARG A 393 7.66 -14.16 -4.75
N ALA A 394 6.66 -13.28 -4.83
CA ALA A 394 5.35 -13.59 -5.38
C ALA A 394 4.93 -12.56 -6.42
N VAL A 395 4.22 -13.05 -7.44
CA VAL A 395 3.59 -12.23 -8.47
C VAL A 395 2.34 -12.93 -8.98
N LEU A 396 1.45 -12.14 -9.58
CA LEU A 396 0.07 -12.51 -9.89
C LEU A 396 -0.70 -13.02 -8.65
N ASP A 397 -0.23 -12.60 -7.47
CA ASP A 397 -0.90 -12.82 -6.19
C ASP A 397 -2.17 -11.98 -6.12
N LEU A 398 -3.16 -12.50 -5.41
CA LEU A 398 -4.51 -11.98 -5.29
C LEU A 398 -4.91 -11.85 -3.82
N VAL A 399 -5.30 -10.64 -3.43
CA VAL A 399 -5.94 -10.37 -2.13
C VAL A 399 -7.39 -9.96 -2.37
N LEU A 400 -8.33 -10.49 -1.57
CA LEU A 400 -9.75 -10.18 -1.64
C LEU A 400 -10.28 -9.63 -0.30
N ASP A 401 -11.08 -8.59 -0.36
CA ASP A 401 -11.82 -8.06 0.79
C ASP A 401 -13.25 -7.67 0.45
N GLY A 402 -14.14 -7.81 1.43
CA GLY A 402 -15.56 -7.50 1.31
C GLY A 402 -16.18 -7.34 2.70
N TRP A 403 -17.25 -6.55 2.81
CA TRP A 403 -17.89 -6.22 4.10
C TRP A 403 -16.89 -5.76 5.19
N GLN A 404 -15.88 -4.98 4.80
CA GLN A 404 -14.80 -4.47 5.67
C GLN A 404 -13.86 -5.55 6.25
N GLN A 405 -13.97 -6.80 5.79
CA GLN A 405 -13.17 -7.94 6.27
C GLN A 405 -12.27 -8.51 5.15
N PRO A 406 -11.07 -9.01 5.49
CA PRO A 406 -10.31 -9.87 4.60
C PRO A 406 -11.07 -11.17 4.28
N LEU A 407 -11.10 -11.56 3.01
CA LEU A 407 -11.72 -12.82 2.56
C LEU A 407 -10.65 -13.79 2.01
N LEU A 408 -9.74 -13.27 1.19
CA LEU A 408 -8.53 -13.97 0.74
C LEU A 408 -7.33 -13.07 1.06
N TRP A 409 -6.33 -13.61 1.74
CA TRP A 409 -5.31 -12.81 2.43
C TRP A 409 -3.89 -13.31 2.14
N GLU A 410 -2.86 -12.61 2.58
CA GLU A 410 -1.46 -13.03 2.39
C GLU A 410 -0.66 -12.89 3.70
N ALA A 411 0.60 -13.32 3.70
CA ALA A 411 1.46 -13.25 4.87
C ALA A 411 1.84 -11.80 5.26
N GLY A 412 2.06 -10.95 4.25
CA GLY A 412 2.57 -9.59 4.40
C GLY A 412 3.98 -9.55 5.01
N GLY A 413 4.35 -8.44 5.65
CA GLY A 413 5.68 -8.30 6.27
C GLY A 413 5.84 -9.05 7.61
N PRO A 414 7.08 -9.43 7.99
CA PRO A 414 7.35 -10.15 9.24
C PRO A 414 7.21 -9.25 10.48
N PRO A 415 7.05 -9.83 11.70
CA PRO A 415 7.06 -9.05 12.94
C PRO A 415 8.35 -8.27 13.14
N SER A 416 9.45 -8.84 12.67
CA SER A 416 10.76 -8.21 12.57
C SER A 416 11.61 -8.92 11.51
N TYR A 417 12.65 -8.28 11.02
CA TYR A 417 13.64 -8.92 10.14
C TYR A 417 14.46 -10.04 10.81
N ASP A 418 14.37 -10.15 12.14
CA ASP A 418 15.00 -11.25 12.89
C ASP A 418 14.12 -12.52 12.90
N ASP A 419 12.93 -12.47 12.30
CA ASP A 419 12.02 -13.61 12.26
C ASP A 419 12.64 -14.75 11.41
N PRO A 420 12.78 -15.97 11.97
CA PRO A 420 13.40 -17.08 11.25
C PRO A 420 12.62 -17.49 10.00
N GLU A 421 11.34 -17.14 9.90
CA GLU A 421 10.48 -17.45 8.76
C GLU A 421 10.41 -16.31 7.73
N TYR A 422 11.15 -15.21 7.92
CA TYR A 422 11.15 -14.05 7.02
C TYR A 422 11.30 -14.45 5.55
N GLN A 423 12.29 -15.29 5.23
CA GLN A 423 12.56 -15.72 3.85
C GLN A 423 11.72 -16.92 3.40
N THR A 424 11.25 -17.77 4.31
CA THR A 424 10.60 -19.06 3.98
C THR A 424 9.08 -19.00 4.00
N TRP A 425 8.51 -17.94 4.57
CA TRP A 425 7.07 -17.74 4.70
C TRP A 425 6.64 -16.37 4.18
N TYR A 426 7.13 -15.28 4.79
CA TYR A 426 6.69 -13.92 4.48
C TYR A 426 7.10 -13.46 3.09
N GLN A 427 8.36 -13.68 2.70
CA GLN A 427 8.87 -13.35 1.37
C GLN A 427 8.58 -14.43 0.31
N SER A 428 8.37 -15.68 0.74
CA SER A 428 8.23 -16.81 -0.17
C SER A 428 6.84 -16.86 -0.78
N GLY A 429 6.73 -17.30 -2.05
CA GLY A 429 5.43 -17.57 -2.69
C GLY A 429 4.49 -18.46 -1.87
N ARG A 430 5.03 -19.25 -0.92
CA ARG A 430 4.27 -20.09 0.02
C ARG A 430 3.26 -19.29 0.87
N GLY A 431 3.57 -18.04 1.23
CA GLY A 431 2.70 -17.15 2.00
C GLY A 431 1.71 -16.33 1.17
N HIS A 432 1.63 -16.60 -0.15
CA HIS A 432 0.85 -15.83 -1.12
C HIS A 432 -0.16 -16.68 -1.88
N ASN A 433 -1.19 -16.06 -2.42
CA ASN A 433 -2.20 -16.72 -3.24
C ASN A 433 -1.70 -16.82 -4.67
N THR A 434 -0.74 -17.70 -4.93
CA THR A 434 -0.10 -17.90 -6.25
C THR A 434 0.06 -19.39 -6.57
N VAL A 435 0.66 -19.71 -7.72
CA VAL A 435 1.01 -21.07 -8.12
C VAL A 435 2.52 -21.29 -8.00
N LEU A 436 2.89 -22.24 -7.16
CA LEU A 436 4.28 -22.69 -6.99
C LEU A 436 4.59 -23.81 -7.97
N VAL A 437 5.86 -23.93 -8.34
CA VAL A 437 6.37 -24.95 -9.27
C VAL A 437 7.53 -25.69 -8.63
N ASP A 438 7.38 -27.00 -8.51
CA ASP A 438 8.34 -27.88 -7.84
C ASP A 438 8.71 -27.30 -6.46
N ASP A 439 9.98 -27.32 -6.08
CA ASP A 439 10.45 -26.70 -4.84
C ASP A 439 11.25 -25.41 -5.12
N GLN A 440 10.87 -24.68 -6.19
CA GLN A 440 11.56 -23.47 -6.65
C GLN A 440 10.90 -22.19 -6.13
N GLU A 441 11.71 -21.25 -5.67
CA GLU A 441 11.28 -19.89 -5.35
C GLU A 441 11.29 -19.01 -6.60
N LEU A 442 10.42 -18.01 -6.67
CA LEU A 442 10.38 -17.10 -7.81
C LEU A 442 11.67 -16.25 -7.90
N SER A 443 12.28 -16.19 -9.08
CA SER A 443 13.44 -15.32 -9.35
C SER A 443 13.09 -13.83 -9.20
N THR A 444 14.12 -13.00 -8.99
CA THR A 444 13.99 -11.54 -9.00
C THR A 444 13.70 -11.03 -10.42
N ASP A 445 14.28 -11.70 -11.43
CA ASP A 445 13.92 -11.51 -12.83
C ASP A 445 12.66 -12.33 -13.16
N ARG A 446 11.50 -11.74 -12.87
CA ARG A 446 10.21 -12.41 -13.03
C ARG A 446 9.52 -12.18 -14.38
N GLY A 447 9.97 -11.21 -15.18
CA GLY A 447 9.51 -10.99 -16.56
C GLY A 447 7.99 -10.86 -16.73
N VAL A 448 7.33 -10.13 -15.83
CA VAL A 448 5.85 -10.06 -15.79
C VAL A 448 5.33 -9.25 -16.97
N LEU A 449 4.33 -9.78 -17.65
CA LEU A 449 3.59 -9.11 -18.72
C LEU A 449 2.11 -9.16 -18.40
N VAL A 450 1.44 -8.02 -18.47
CA VAL A 450 0.00 -7.88 -18.22
C VAL A 450 -0.68 -7.51 -19.54
N ASP A 451 -1.72 -8.24 -19.89
CA ASP A 451 -2.57 -7.90 -21.02
C ASP A 451 -3.46 -6.69 -20.64
N PRO A 452 -3.90 -5.86 -21.60
CA PRO A 452 -4.83 -4.77 -21.30
C PRO A 452 -6.03 -5.28 -20.51
N LEU A 453 -6.44 -4.55 -19.47
CA LEU A 453 -7.61 -4.90 -18.69
C LEU A 453 -8.85 -4.94 -19.60
N VAL A 454 -9.64 -6.00 -19.49
CA VAL A 454 -10.97 -6.07 -20.10
C VAL A 454 -11.99 -5.57 -19.10
N ASP A 455 -12.84 -4.63 -19.53
CA ASP A 455 -13.97 -4.14 -18.75
C ASP A 455 -15.20 -4.06 -19.66
N THR A 456 -16.18 -4.93 -19.40
CA THR A 456 -17.46 -4.95 -20.13
C THR A 456 -18.61 -4.39 -19.29
N GLY A 457 -18.30 -3.62 -18.24
CA GLY A 457 -19.28 -3.11 -17.28
C GLY A 457 -19.68 -4.17 -16.24
N VAL A 458 -20.19 -5.32 -16.68
CA VAL A 458 -20.61 -6.44 -15.80
C VAL A 458 -19.45 -7.32 -15.33
N LEU A 459 -18.36 -7.32 -16.09
CA LEU A 459 -17.22 -8.21 -15.88
C LEU A 459 -15.93 -7.41 -16.06
N ALA A 460 -14.98 -7.63 -15.16
CA ALA A 460 -13.61 -7.18 -15.32
C ALA A 460 -12.68 -8.38 -15.39
N VAL A 461 -11.80 -8.43 -16.40
CA VAL A 461 -10.85 -9.54 -16.58
C VAL A 461 -9.42 -9.01 -16.64
N PHE A 462 -8.63 -9.40 -15.64
CA PHE A 462 -7.19 -9.24 -15.59
C PHE A 462 -6.54 -10.52 -16.14
N SER A 463 -5.49 -10.39 -16.95
CA SER A 463 -4.66 -11.51 -17.36
C SER A 463 -3.18 -11.11 -17.34
N GLY A 464 -2.36 -11.91 -16.67
CA GLY A 464 -0.93 -11.70 -16.55
C GLY A 464 -0.16 -12.99 -16.77
N ARG A 465 1.10 -12.86 -17.18
CA ARG A 465 2.04 -13.98 -17.33
C ARG A 465 3.41 -13.62 -16.80
N HIS A 466 4.14 -14.61 -16.33
CA HIS A 466 5.52 -14.46 -15.84
C HIS A 466 6.33 -15.72 -16.15
N HIS A 467 7.66 -15.61 -16.08
CA HIS A 467 8.57 -16.75 -16.25
C HIS A 467 9.63 -16.85 -15.15
N GLY A 468 9.40 -16.23 -13.99
CA GLY A 468 10.37 -16.11 -12.91
C GLY A 468 10.91 -17.43 -12.32
N ASN A 469 10.30 -18.57 -12.63
CA ASN A 469 10.76 -19.90 -12.23
C ASN A 469 11.16 -20.77 -13.44
N GLY A 470 11.50 -20.14 -14.57
CA GLY A 470 11.97 -20.80 -15.79
C GLY A 470 10.87 -21.39 -16.67
N ILE A 471 9.61 -21.30 -16.25
CA ILE A 471 8.43 -21.78 -16.97
C ILE A 471 7.43 -20.63 -17.05
N GLU A 472 6.80 -20.46 -18.22
CA GLU A 472 5.73 -19.47 -18.37
C GLU A 472 4.49 -19.91 -17.59
N GLN A 473 4.09 -19.11 -16.61
CA GLN A 473 2.82 -19.26 -15.92
C GLN A 473 1.91 -18.10 -16.28
N THR A 474 0.67 -18.40 -16.65
CA THR A 474 -0.36 -17.41 -16.95
C THR A 474 -1.48 -17.53 -15.94
N ARG A 475 -1.92 -16.38 -15.40
CA ARG A 475 -3.08 -16.28 -14.53
C ARG A 475 -4.08 -15.30 -15.11
N THR A 476 -5.34 -15.71 -15.17
CA THR A 476 -6.47 -14.85 -15.52
C THR A 476 -7.44 -14.79 -14.35
N ILE A 477 -7.78 -13.58 -13.92
CA ILE A 477 -8.68 -13.28 -12.80
C ILE A 477 -9.86 -12.51 -13.37
N ALA A 478 -11.06 -13.09 -13.31
CA ALA A 478 -12.29 -12.49 -13.79
C ALA A 478 -13.23 -12.21 -12.61
N LEU A 479 -13.57 -10.95 -12.38
CA LEU A 479 -14.52 -10.49 -11.36
C LEU A 479 -15.86 -10.14 -12.03
N VAL A 480 -16.92 -10.86 -11.64
CA VAL A 480 -18.29 -10.46 -11.98
C VAL A 480 -18.75 -9.38 -11.01
N ARG A 481 -19.23 -8.25 -11.52
CA ARG A 481 -19.63 -7.11 -10.69
C ARG A 481 -21.10 -7.11 -10.28
N GLU A 482 -21.95 -7.75 -11.07
CA GLU A 482 -23.37 -7.83 -10.78
C GLU A 482 -23.65 -8.95 -9.78
N SER A 483 -24.58 -8.73 -8.86
CA SER A 483 -24.96 -9.74 -7.86
C SER A 483 -25.61 -10.99 -8.50
N PRO A 484 -25.24 -12.21 -8.09
CA PRO A 484 -24.16 -12.52 -7.15
C PRO A 484 -22.77 -12.24 -7.77
N SER A 485 -21.96 -11.48 -7.04
CA SER A 485 -20.57 -11.13 -7.40
C SER A 485 -19.64 -12.24 -6.91
N TYR A 486 -18.69 -12.64 -7.76
CA TYR A 486 -17.68 -13.65 -7.44
C TYR A 486 -16.49 -13.56 -8.41
N VAL A 487 -15.42 -14.29 -8.10
CA VAL A 487 -14.18 -14.31 -8.88
C VAL A 487 -13.94 -15.71 -9.45
N VAL A 488 -13.52 -15.77 -10.72
CA VAL A 488 -12.96 -16.99 -11.33
C VAL A 488 -11.49 -16.75 -11.59
N VAL A 489 -10.64 -17.60 -11.02
CA VAL A 489 -9.20 -17.61 -11.26
C VAL A 489 -8.86 -18.81 -12.11
N THR A 490 -8.17 -18.58 -13.23
CA THR A 490 -7.65 -19.64 -14.09
C THR A 490 -6.16 -19.51 -14.22
N ASP A 491 -5.46 -20.59 -13.92
CA ASP A 491 -4.01 -20.71 -14.06
C ASP A 491 -3.70 -21.70 -15.17
N HIS A 492 -2.62 -21.41 -15.91
CA HIS A 492 -2.08 -22.30 -16.92
C HIS A 492 -0.56 -22.24 -16.89
N ALA A 493 0.07 -23.40 -16.94
CA ALA A 493 1.49 -23.54 -17.23
C ALA A 493 1.71 -24.80 -18.10
N PRO A 494 2.62 -24.75 -19.08
CA PRO A 494 2.93 -25.90 -19.90
C PRO A 494 3.75 -26.94 -19.13
N ASP A 495 3.84 -28.13 -19.73
CA ASP A 495 4.65 -29.25 -19.26
C ASP A 495 4.22 -29.83 -17.89
N ALA A 496 4.77 -31.00 -17.55
CA ALA A 496 4.44 -31.70 -16.31
C ALA A 496 5.44 -31.36 -15.21
N HIS A 497 4.95 -30.74 -14.13
CA HIS A 497 5.70 -30.38 -12.93
C HIS A 497 4.84 -30.61 -11.69
N THR A 498 5.40 -30.47 -10.49
CA THR A 498 4.59 -30.41 -9.28
C THR A 498 4.09 -28.99 -9.09
N PHE A 499 2.85 -28.71 -9.49
CA PHE A 499 2.23 -27.40 -9.30
C PHE A 499 1.43 -27.37 -8.01
N ARG A 500 1.52 -26.26 -7.26
CA ARG A 500 0.77 -26.06 -6.01
C ARG A 500 0.08 -24.70 -6.05
N ALA A 501 -1.24 -24.68 -6.18
CA ALA A 501 -2.04 -23.47 -6.04
C ALA A 501 -2.33 -23.24 -4.55
N CYS A 502 -1.84 -22.12 -4.01
CA CYS A 502 -1.99 -21.75 -2.60
C CYS A 502 -3.13 -20.73 -2.44
N TRP A 503 -3.93 -20.89 -1.38
CA TRP A 503 -5.04 -20.02 -1.03
C TRP A 503 -5.08 -19.80 0.47
N HIS A 504 -5.12 -18.55 0.92
CA HIS A 504 -4.98 -18.22 2.33
C HIS A 504 -6.13 -17.37 2.83
N ALA A 505 -6.63 -17.71 4.02
CA ALA A 505 -7.71 -16.98 4.69
C ALA A 505 -7.41 -16.82 6.19
N LEU A 506 -8.03 -15.80 6.80
CA LEU A 506 -7.91 -15.58 8.25
C LEU A 506 -8.70 -16.59 9.09
N HIS A 507 -9.61 -17.33 8.44
CA HIS A 507 -10.41 -18.38 9.08
C HIS A 507 -10.04 -19.76 8.51
N PRO A 508 -10.12 -20.84 9.31
CA PRO A 508 -9.81 -22.18 8.85
C PRO A 508 -10.68 -22.61 7.67
N TRP A 509 -10.06 -23.18 6.65
CA TRP A 509 -10.76 -23.83 5.54
C TRP A 509 -11.44 -25.11 6.01
N ARG A 510 -12.76 -25.21 5.76
CA ARG A 510 -13.58 -26.38 6.08
C ARG A 510 -14.02 -27.03 4.78
N GLU A 511 -13.75 -28.33 4.62
CA GLU A 511 -14.26 -29.06 3.46
C GLU A 511 -15.78 -29.17 3.54
N VAL A 512 -16.48 -28.62 2.55
CA VAL A 512 -17.95 -28.61 2.45
C VAL A 512 -18.46 -29.43 1.26
N GLY A 513 -17.56 -29.91 0.41
CA GLY A 513 -17.84 -30.79 -0.71
C GLY A 513 -16.56 -31.21 -1.44
N PRO A 514 -16.67 -32.04 -2.48
CA PRO A 514 -15.52 -32.46 -3.28
C PRO A 514 -14.79 -31.25 -3.89
N LEU A 515 -13.53 -31.04 -3.49
CA LEU A 515 -12.72 -29.87 -3.88
C LEU A 515 -13.41 -28.52 -3.58
N ALA A 516 -14.29 -28.48 -2.58
CA ALA A 516 -15.00 -27.28 -2.13
C ALA A 516 -14.70 -27.01 -0.66
N TYR A 517 -14.20 -25.81 -0.37
CA TYR A 517 -13.72 -25.40 0.95
C TYR A 517 -14.26 -24.03 1.32
N ASP A 518 -14.81 -23.91 2.52
CA ASP A 518 -15.34 -22.66 3.04
C ASP A 518 -14.47 -22.13 4.18
N ALA A 519 -14.07 -20.85 4.09
CA ALA A 519 -13.41 -20.11 5.16
C ALA A 519 -14.31 -18.93 5.57
N SER A 520 -15.07 -19.12 6.65
CA SER A 520 -16.03 -18.12 7.15
C SER A 520 -15.72 -17.67 8.57
N ALA A 521 -15.93 -16.38 8.83
CA ALA A 521 -16.04 -15.89 10.20
C ALA A 521 -17.27 -16.52 10.89
N PRO A 522 -17.30 -16.61 12.23
CA PRO A 522 -18.41 -17.24 12.96
C PRO A 522 -19.81 -16.72 12.61
N ASP A 523 -19.93 -15.42 12.30
CA ASP A 523 -21.19 -14.76 11.93
C ASP A 523 -21.17 -14.23 10.49
N GLY A 524 -20.19 -14.66 9.68
CA GLY A 524 -19.89 -14.08 8.37
C GLY A 524 -19.10 -12.76 8.45
N PRO A 525 -18.62 -12.25 7.30
CA PRO A 525 -18.69 -12.88 5.98
C PRO A 525 -17.73 -14.08 5.84
N GLY A 526 -17.81 -14.77 4.71
CA GLY A 526 -16.93 -15.87 4.36
C GLY A 526 -16.63 -15.97 2.87
N LEU A 527 -15.73 -16.91 2.54
CA LEU A 527 -15.32 -17.21 1.18
C LEU A 527 -15.41 -18.72 0.93
N LEU A 528 -16.28 -19.08 -0.02
CA LEU A 528 -16.33 -20.43 -0.57
C LEU A 528 -15.39 -20.52 -1.77
N LEU A 529 -14.46 -21.47 -1.72
CA LEU A 529 -13.56 -21.84 -2.79
C LEU A 529 -13.99 -23.17 -3.38
N ILE A 530 -14.21 -23.23 -4.69
CA ILE A 530 -14.46 -24.48 -5.42
C ILE A 530 -13.43 -24.60 -6.53
N ASP A 531 -12.58 -25.63 -6.48
CA ASP A 531 -11.69 -25.97 -7.58
C ASP A 531 -12.40 -26.91 -8.57
N ALA A 532 -12.47 -26.47 -9.84
CA ALA A 532 -13.18 -27.13 -10.94
C ALA A 532 -12.23 -27.92 -11.87
N GLY A 533 -11.16 -28.49 -11.31
CA GLY A 533 -10.22 -29.35 -12.04
C GLY A 533 -10.36 -30.83 -11.69
N ASP A 534 -9.42 -31.63 -12.20
CA ASP A 534 -9.36 -33.06 -11.94
C ASP A 534 -8.89 -33.37 -10.51
N ALA A 535 -8.88 -34.66 -10.16
CA ALA A 535 -8.39 -35.16 -8.88
C ALA A 535 -7.03 -34.54 -8.50
N ALA A 536 -6.97 -33.98 -7.29
CA ALA A 536 -5.81 -33.29 -6.76
C ALA A 536 -5.50 -33.78 -5.34
N ALA A 537 -4.26 -33.60 -4.90
CA ALA A 537 -3.92 -33.70 -3.49
C ALA A 537 -4.16 -32.35 -2.83
N VAL A 538 -4.78 -32.34 -1.66
CA VAL A 538 -5.07 -31.11 -0.90
C VAL A 538 -4.36 -31.17 0.45
N GLU A 539 -3.73 -30.07 0.83
CA GLU A 539 -3.09 -29.88 2.12
C GLU A 539 -3.64 -28.63 2.82
N LEU A 540 -3.92 -28.76 4.12
CA LEU A 540 -4.31 -27.67 4.99
C LEU A 540 -3.17 -27.39 5.97
N THR A 541 -2.62 -26.17 5.94
CA THR A 541 -1.54 -25.74 6.84
C THR A 541 -1.89 -24.43 7.52
N GLU A 542 -1.08 -24.04 8.49
CA GLU A 542 -1.19 -22.76 9.19
C GLU A 542 0.17 -22.07 9.17
N GLY A 543 0.17 -20.79 8.83
CA GLY A 543 1.28 -19.87 9.02
C GLY A 543 0.83 -18.62 9.77
N VAL A 544 1.55 -17.51 9.62
CA VAL A 544 1.33 -16.29 10.42
C VAL A 544 1.17 -15.07 9.54
N ALA A 545 0.20 -14.21 9.84
CA ALA A 545 -0.04 -12.95 9.13
C ALA A 545 -0.57 -11.86 10.07
N ARG A 546 -0.56 -10.61 9.62
CA ARG A 546 -1.27 -9.53 10.34
C ARG A 546 -2.76 -9.56 10.01
N HIS A 547 -3.57 -9.42 11.06
CA HIS A 547 -5.03 -9.33 11.00
C HIS A 547 -5.45 -7.89 11.30
N PRO A 548 -6.37 -7.28 10.52
CA PRO A 548 -6.90 -5.97 10.85
C PRO A 548 -7.84 -6.03 12.05
N VAL A 549 -7.68 -5.08 12.98
CA VAL A 549 -8.57 -4.85 14.13
C VAL A 549 -9.24 -3.49 13.94
N LEU A 550 -10.42 -3.51 13.34
CA LEU A 550 -11.10 -2.31 12.85
C LEU A 550 -11.44 -1.31 13.97
N GLU A 551 -11.89 -1.79 15.12
CA GLU A 551 -12.33 -0.93 16.23
C GLU A 551 -11.19 -0.05 16.76
N ARG A 552 -9.95 -0.51 16.63
CA ARG A 552 -8.74 0.18 17.09
C ARG A 552 -7.91 0.75 15.95
N ARG A 553 -8.28 0.47 14.69
CA ARG A 553 -7.46 0.76 13.49
C ARG A 553 -6.01 0.30 13.67
N ALA A 554 -5.87 -0.92 14.14
CA ALA A 554 -4.60 -1.55 14.48
C ALA A 554 -4.51 -2.90 13.77
N ALA A 555 -3.33 -3.51 13.82
CA ALA A 555 -3.12 -4.85 13.30
C ALA A 555 -2.36 -5.71 14.30
N GLU A 556 -2.74 -6.97 14.41
CA GLU A 556 -2.14 -7.94 15.32
C GLU A 556 -1.73 -9.18 14.54
N TYR A 557 -0.63 -9.84 14.94
CA TYR A 557 -0.25 -11.11 14.32
C TYR A 557 -1.15 -12.24 14.80
N GLY A 558 -1.60 -13.06 13.85
CA GLY A 558 -2.46 -14.20 14.10
C GLY A 558 -2.27 -15.28 13.03
N PRO A 559 -3.01 -16.39 13.13
CA PRO A 559 -2.90 -17.51 12.20
C PRO A 559 -3.36 -17.11 10.79
N LEU A 560 -2.68 -17.62 9.77
CA LEU A 560 -3.10 -17.58 8.38
C LEU A 560 -3.31 -19.03 7.92
N HIS A 561 -4.54 -19.37 7.54
CA HIS A 561 -4.90 -20.74 7.20
C HIS A 561 -4.77 -20.95 5.69
N SER A 562 -3.91 -21.90 5.29
CA SER A 562 -3.59 -22.19 3.91
C SER A 562 -4.31 -23.44 3.42
N LEU A 563 -4.90 -23.35 2.24
CA LEU A 563 -5.36 -24.46 1.42
C LEU A 563 -4.43 -24.56 0.21
N THR A 564 -3.76 -25.70 0.05
CA THR A 564 -2.88 -25.95 -1.10
C THR A 564 -3.42 -27.09 -1.95
N VAL A 565 -3.70 -26.83 -3.22
CA VAL A 565 -4.14 -27.82 -4.20
C VAL A 565 -2.95 -28.19 -5.10
N THR A 566 -2.59 -29.47 -5.12
CA THR A 566 -1.41 -29.98 -5.84
C THR A 566 -1.79 -30.81 -7.05
N ARG A 567 -1.15 -30.52 -8.21
CA ARG A 567 -1.35 -31.21 -9.49
C ARG A 567 -0.04 -31.47 -10.22
N SER A 568 -0.12 -32.36 -11.22
CA SER A 568 0.97 -32.59 -12.19
C SER A 568 0.89 -31.67 -13.43
N THR A 569 -0.23 -30.97 -13.60
CA THR A 569 -0.47 -30.00 -14.67
C THR A 569 -0.62 -28.61 -14.06
N GLY A 570 -0.22 -27.58 -14.80
CA GLY A 570 -0.34 -26.18 -14.38
C GLY A 570 -1.75 -25.60 -14.56
N ASP A 571 -2.74 -26.45 -14.83
CA ASP A 571 -4.12 -26.05 -15.10
C ASP A 571 -4.94 -26.03 -13.80
N PHE A 572 -5.30 -24.83 -13.35
CA PHE A 572 -6.23 -24.64 -12.23
C PHE A 572 -7.41 -23.77 -12.69
N THR A 573 -8.59 -24.08 -12.17
CA THR A 573 -9.77 -23.24 -12.35
C THR A 573 -10.49 -23.18 -11.02
N THR A 574 -10.38 -22.06 -10.34
CA THR A 574 -10.89 -21.85 -8.99
C THR A 574 -12.00 -20.81 -9.02
N VAL A 575 -13.16 -21.16 -8.49
CA VAL A 575 -14.28 -20.24 -8.29
C VAL A 575 -14.29 -19.80 -6.83
N LEU A 576 -14.19 -18.49 -6.61
CA LEU A 576 -14.14 -17.85 -5.30
C LEU A 576 -15.44 -17.07 -5.10
N VAL A 577 -16.35 -17.63 -4.30
CA VAL A 577 -17.69 -17.10 -4.05
C VAL A 577 -17.74 -16.45 -2.67
N PRO A 578 -17.73 -15.11 -2.58
CA PRO A 578 -17.91 -14.43 -1.31
C PRO A 578 -19.36 -14.57 -0.84
N HIS A 579 -19.58 -14.68 0.46
CA HIS A 579 -20.92 -14.70 1.04
C HIS A 579 -20.97 -13.90 2.34
N ALA A 580 -22.10 -13.24 2.58
CA ALA A 580 -22.26 -12.35 3.73
C ALA A 580 -22.56 -13.10 5.04
N GLY A 581 -23.02 -14.35 4.95
CA GLY A 581 -23.45 -15.16 6.08
C GLY A 581 -22.33 -16.00 6.69
N ALA A 582 -22.68 -16.82 7.67
CA ALA A 582 -21.76 -17.79 8.28
C ALA A 582 -21.58 -19.05 7.41
N GLU A 583 -22.46 -19.27 6.45
CA GLU A 583 -22.47 -20.42 5.55
C GLU A 583 -22.81 -19.96 4.12
N PRO A 584 -22.20 -20.59 3.10
CA PRO A 584 -22.48 -20.25 1.70
C PRO A 584 -23.89 -20.67 1.29
N GLY A 585 -24.40 -20.03 0.23
CA GLY A 585 -25.65 -20.43 -0.46
C GLY A 585 -25.51 -21.74 -1.24
N ASP A 586 -26.55 -22.11 -1.99
CA ASP A 586 -26.47 -23.30 -2.87
C ASP A 586 -25.63 -22.96 -4.11
N VAL A 587 -24.44 -23.57 -4.19
CA VAL A 587 -23.47 -23.33 -5.25
C VAL A 587 -23.03 -24.65 -5.88
N SER A 588 -23.13 -24.74 -7.20
CA SER A 588 -22.54 -25.84 -7.97
C SER A 588 -21.61 -25.32 -9.05
N VAL A 589 -20.54 -26.07 -9.30
CA VAL A 589 -19.56 -25.78 -10.34
C VAL A 589 -19.32 -27.05 -11.14
N ASP A 590 -19.67 -27.00 -12.42
CA ASP A 590 -19.62 -28.14 -13.33
C ASP A 590 -18.90 -27.77 -14.63
N ARG A 591 -18.47 -28.78 -15.38
CA ARG A 591 -18.01 -28.61 -16.76
C ARG A 591 -18.98 -29.27 -17.72
N VAL A 592 -19.57 -28.48 -18.61
CA VAL A 592 -20.53 -28.95 -19.61
C VAL A 592 -20.07 -28.49 -20.99
N ASP A 593 -19.82 -29.45 -21.89
CA ASP A 593 -19.34 -29.19 -23.26
C ASP A 593 -18.05 -28.32 -23.33
N GLY A 594 -17.19 -28.43 -22.31
CA GLY A 594 -15.94 -27.67 -22.21
C GLY A 594 -16.08 -26.27 -21.62
N GLU A 595 -17.30 -25.82 -21.32
CA GLU A 595 -17.57 -24.58 -20.58
C GLU A 595 -17.64 -24.86 -19.08
N LEU A 596 -17.22 -23.88 -18.27
CA LEU A 596 -17.47 -23.88 -16.83
C LEU A 596 -18.89 -23.37 -16.60
N VAL A 597 -19.69 -24.12 -15.85
CA VAL A 597 -21.05 -23.75 -15.47
C VAL A 597 -21.07 -23.54 -13.97
N VAL A 598 -21.38 -22.31 -13.55
CA VAL A 598 -21.47 -21.94 -12.13
C VAL A 598 -22.93 -21.61 -11.83
N ALA A 599 -23.57 -22.40 -10.98
CA ALA A 599 -24.92 -22.14 -10.50
C ALA A 599 -24.84 -21.60 -9.07
N LEU A 600 -25.49 -20.44 -8.82
CA LEU A 600 -25.65 -19.84 -7.49
C LEU A 600 -27.12 -19.46 -7.32
N ASP A 601 -27.84 -20.20 -6.47
CA ASP A 601 -29.28 -20.06 -6.29
C ASP A 601 -30.05 -20.10 -7.65
N GLU A 602 -30.73 -19.01 -8.03
CA GLU A 602 -31.45 -18.90 -9.31
C GLU A 602 -30.56 -18.44 -10.49
N THR A 603 -29.30 -18.10 -10.22
CA THR A 603 -28.34 -17.59 -11.20
C THR A 603 -27.53 -18.74 -11.77
N VAL A 604 -27.42 -18.82 -13.11
CA VAL A 604 -26.54 -19.76 -13.80
C VAL A 604 -25.67 -19.01 -14.78
N ASP A 605 -24.37 -19.12 -14.59
CA ASP A 605 -23.33 -18.56 -15.44
C ASP A 605 -22.68 -19.66 -16.27
N ARG A 606 -22.60 -19.44 -17.59
CA ARG A 606 -21.84 -20.28 -18.52
C ARG A 606 -20.62 -19.51 -19.01
N ILE A 607 -19.44 -20.06 -18.75
CA ILE A 607 -18.17 -19.39 -18.87
C ILE A 607 -17.29 -20.18 -19.85
N GLY A 608 -17.04 -19.56 -21.00
CA GLY A 608 -16.08 -20.03 -21.99
C GLY A 608 -14.74 -19.32 -21.83
N ARG A 609 -13.83 -19.53 -22.79
CA ARG A 609 -12.48 -18.93 -22.77
C ARG A 609 -12.48 -17.40 -22.76
N SER A 610 -13.41 -16.78 -23.49
CA SER A 610 -13.51 -15.32 -23.61
C SER A 610 -14.95 -14.83 -23.73
N THR A 611 -15.88 -15.65 -23.23
CA THR A 611 -17.33 -15.40 -23.26
C THR A 611 -17.94 -15.79 -21.94
N TRP A 612 -18.95 -15.06 -21.50
CA TRP A 612 -19.64 -15.31 -20.24
C TRP A 612 -21.12 -14.96 -20.40
N THR A 613 -22.01 -15.91 -20.10
CA THR A 613 -23.45 -15.71 -20.19
C THR A 613 -24.09 -15.97 -18.84
N ARG A 614 -24.80 -14.97 -18.30
CA ARG A 614 -25.59 -15.08 -17.09
C ARG A 614 -27.06 -15.25 -17.40
N THR A 615 -27.68 -16.24 -16.78
CA THR A 615 -29.13 -16.41 -16.72
C THR A 615 -29.62 -16.35 -15.28
N VAL A 616 -30.82 -15.82 -15.06
CA VAL A 616 -31.49 -15.77 -13.76
C VAL A 616 -32.90 -16.33 -13.93
N GLY A 617 -33.26 -17.35 -13.15
CA GLY A 617 -34.55 -18.04 -13.31
C GLY A 617 -34.75 -18.65 -14.71
N GLY A 618 -33.65 -19.00 -15.39
CA GLY A 618 -33.63 -19.52 -16.77
C GLY A 618 -33.78 -18.46 -17.88
N GLN A 619 -33.86 -17.17 -17.53
CA GLN A 619 -33.89 -16.08 -18.51
C GLN A 619 -32.52 -15.43 -18.63
N LEU A 620 -32.11 -15.01 -19.83
CA LEU A 620 -30.88 -14.24 -20.02
C LEU A 620 -30.93 -12.96 -19.17
N SER A 621 -29.90 -12.73 -18.38
CA SER A 621 -29.67 -11.45 -17.70
C SER A 621 -28.68 -10.61 -18.51
N TRP A 622 -27.55 -11.22 -18.89
CA TRP A 622 -26.60 -10.63 -19.82
C TRP A 622 -25.70 -11.70 -20.45
N ALA A 623 -25.12 -11.38 -21.60
CA ALA A 623 -24.05 -12.16 -22.22
C ALA A 623 -22.94 -11.21 -22.65
N THR A 624 -21.71 -11.57 -22.38
CA THR A 624 -20.55 -10.74 -22.72
C THR A 624 -19.44 -11.58 -23.35
N GLY A 625 -18.62 -10.95 -24.16
CA GLY A 625 -17.39 -11.54 -24.68
C GLY A 625 -16.35 -10.47 -24.93
N TRP A 626 -15.08 -10.82 -24.78
CA TRP A 626 -13.96 -9.90 -24.94
C TRP A 626 -12.95 -10.44 -25.93
N ARG A 627 -12.48 -9.57 -26.82
CA ARG A 627 -11.60 -9.94 -27.95
C ARG A 627 -12.18 -11.12 -28.73
N VAL A 628 -13.50 -11.13 -28.90
CA VAL A 628 -14.23 -12.21 -29.55
C VAL A 628 -14.66 -11.80 -30.94
N ARG A 629 -14.72 -12.78 -31.85
CA ARG A 629 -15.40 -12.62 -33.15
C ARG A 629 -16.80 -13.21 -33.13
N THR A 630 -17.15 -13.94 -32.09
CA THR A 630 -18.44 -14.59 -31.96
C THR A 630 -18.86 -14.56 -30.49
N LEU A 631 -20.05 -14.03 -30.23
CA LEU A 631 -20.79 -14.30 -29.00
C LEU A 631 -21.83 -15.36 -29.37
N PRO A 632 -21.72 -16.61 -28.87
CA PRO A 632 -22.54 -17.73 -29.33
C PRO A 632 -24.03 -17.39 -29.41
N ALA A 633 -24.64 -17.76 -30.54
CA ALA A 633 -26.04 -17.47 -30.91
C ALA A 633 -26.45 -15.98 -31.06
N LEU A 634 -25.64 -15.02 -30.61
CA LEU A 634 -26.05 -13.60 -30.53
C LEU A 634 -25.36 -12.69 -31.54
N LEU A 635 -24.04 -12.86 -31.76
CA LEU A 635 -23.24 -11.93 -32.56
C LEU A 635 -22.11 -12.64 -33.30
N ARG A 636 -21.81 -12.15 -34.51
CA ARG A 636 -20.56 -12.44 -35.24
C ARG A 636 -19.92 -11.15 -35.71
N ALA A 637 -18.59 -11.11 -35.76
CA ALA A 637 -17.81 -9.94 -36.16
C ALA A 637 -16.70 -10.34 -37.14
N THR A 638 -16.30 -9.43 -38.03
CA THR A 638 -15.14 -9.64 -38.90
C THR A 638 -13.82 -9.58 -38.14
N ASP A 639 -13.79 -8.78 -37.07
CA ASP A 639 -12.63 -8.52 -36.22
C ASP A 639 -13.01 -8.68 -34.74
N ASP A 640 -11.99 -8.64 -33.88
CA ASP A 640 -12.18 -8.84 -32.46
C ASP A 640 -12.93 -7.65 -31.85
N VAL A 641 -13.97 -7.95 -31.09
CA VAL A 641 -14.78 -6.97 -30.37
C VAL A 641 -14.90 -7.34 -28.90
N ASP A 642 -15.04 -6.32 -28.06
CA ASP A 642 -15.57 -6.46 -26.71
C ASP A 642 -17.06 -6.14 -26.78
N VAL A 643 -17.90 -7.02 -26.24
CA VAL A 643 -19.34 -6.91 -26.36
C VAL A 643 -20.03 -7.24 -25.05
N LEU A 644 -21.08 -6.49 -24.75
CA LEU A 644 -22.07 -6.80 -23.74
C LEU A 644 -23.45 -6.77 -24.39
N ALA A 645 -24.22 -7.83 -24.19
CA ALA A 645 -25.59 -7.97 -24.63
C ALA A 645 -26.51 -8.06 -23.41
N ARG A 646 -27.54 -7.21 -23.35
CA ARG A 646 -28.56 -7.19 -22.30
C ARG A 646 -29.97 -7.24 -22.87
N PRO A 647 -30.92 -7.95 -22.24
CA PRO A 647 -32.34 -7.81 -22.57
C PRO A 647 -32.85 -6.38 -22.33
N THR A 648 -33.74 -5.94 -23.19
CA THR A 648 -34.52 -4.71 -23.07
C THR A 648 -35.92 -4.99 -23.60
N GLY A 649 -36.82 -5.43 -22.72
CA GLY A 649 -38.12 -5.98 -23.12
C GLY A 649 -37.97 -7.32 -23.83
N ASP A 650 -38.51 -7.43 -25.05
CA ASP A 650 -38.43 -8.61 -25.92
C ASP A 650 -37.21 -8.61 -26.85
N LYS A 651 -36.33 -7.62 -26.70
CA LYS A 651 -35.17 -7.34 -27.55
C LYS A 651 -33.88 -7.38 -26.74
N LEU A 652 -32.75 -7.31 -27.44
CA LEU A 652 -31.42 -7.14 -26.88
C LEU A 652 -30.86 -5.77 -27.25
N HIS A 653 -30.15 -5.19 -26.29
CA HIS A 653 -29.26 -4.06 -26.40
C HIS A 653 -27.83 -4.57 -26.37
N PHE A 654 -27.01 -4.15 -27.34
CA PHE A 654 -25.59 -4.46 -27.37
C PHE A 654 -24.76 -3.20 -27.14
N GLU A 655 -23.78 -3.28 -26.26
CA GLU A 655 -22.69 -2.32 -26.13
C GLU A 655 -21.44 -3.00 -26.70
N ILE A 656 -20.84 -2.43 -27.74
CA ILE A 656 -19.76 -3.04 -28.52
C ILE A 656 -18.59 -2.07 -28.62
N THR A 657 -17.39 -2.51 -28.29
CA THR A 657 -16.15 -1.80 -28.54
C THR A 657 -15.32 -2.55 -29.58
N CYS A 658 -14.81 -1.83 -30.58
CA CYS A 658 -13.95 -2.38 -31.62
C CYS A 658 -12.73 -1.49 -31.87
N SER A 659 -11.62 -2.09 -32.33
CA SER A 659 -10.33 -1.42 -32.55
C SER A 659 -10.20 -0.74 -33.92
N GLY A 660 -11.22 -0.85 -34.77
CA GLY A 660 -11.19 -0.35 -36.13
C GLY A 660 -12.54 -0.50 -36.84
N ARG A 661 -12.52 -0.47 -38.17
CA ARG A 661 -13.72 -0.76 -38.96
C ARG A 661 -14.07 -2.24 -38.81
N CYS A 662 -15.30 -2.56 -38.40
CA CYS A 662 -15.74 -3.93 -38.14
C CYS A 662 -17.09 -4.21 -38.81
N GLY A 663 -17.20 -5.34 -39.52
CA GLY A 663 -18.51 -5.87 -39.93
C GLY A 663 -19.12 -6.66 -38.78
N LEU A 664 -20.41 -6.49 -38.54
CA LEU A 664 -21.16 -7.17 -37.49
C LEU A 664 -22.38 -7.87 -38.07
N TRP A 665 -22.60 -9.11 -37.67
CA TRP A 665 -23.85 -9.82 -37.89
C TRP A 665 -24.53 -10.03 -36.56
N ILE A 666 -25.80 -9.62 -36.49
CA ILE A 666 -26.68 -9.78 -35.32
C ILE A 666 -28.03 -10.32 -35.78
N ARG A 667 -28.74 -11.04 -34.90
CA ARG A 667 -30.05 -11.59 -35.24
C ARG A 667 -31.17 -10.56 -35.15
N ALA A 668 -31.75 -10.16 -36.29
CA ALA A 668 -32.72 -9.06 -36.29
C ALA A 668 -34.00 -9.36 -37.08
N ARG A 669 -35.13 -8.89 -36.54
CA ARG A 669 -36.41 -8.71 -37.25
C ARG A 669 -36.97 -7.31 -36.92
N GLY A 670 -37.02 -6.44 -37.91
CA GLY A 670 -37.58 -5.08 -37.79
C GLY A 670 -36.51 -3.98 -37.77
N GLU A 671 -36.84 -2.85 -37.13
CA GLU A 671 -35.94 -1.69 -37.04
C GLU A 671 -34.73 -1.97 -36.16
N ILE A 672 -33.53 -1.81 -36.72
CA ILE A 672 -32.25 -1.84 -36.00
C ILE A 672 -31.74 -0.42 -35.84
N ARG A 673 -31.23 -0.12 -34.64
CA ARG A 673 -30.60 1.18 -34.37
C ARG A 673 -29.14 1.00 -34.04
N LEU A 674 -28.29 1.78 -34.68
CA LEU A 674 -26.86 1.90 -34.37
C LEU A 674 -26.63 3.28 -33.76
N ASN A 675 -26.19 3.35 -32.50
CA ASN A 675 -26.11 4.60 -31.73
C ASN A 675 -27.43 5.41 -31.78
N GLY A 676 -28.57 4.71 -31.68
CA GLY A 676 -29.92 5.30 -31.77
C GLY A 676 -30.40 5.66 -33.18
N MET A 677 -29.51 5.67 -34.19
CA MET A 677 -29.86 5.94 -35.58
C MET A 677 -30.46 4.71 -36.25
N LEU A 678 -31.61 4.86 -36.89
CA LEU A 678 -32.22 3.79 -37.68
C LEU A 678 -31.30 3.43 -38.86
N VAL A 679 -30.99 2.14 -39.02
CA VAL A 679 -30.15 1.64 -40.11
C VAL A 679 -30.94 0.68 -40.98
N ASP A 680 -30.89 0.89 -42.30
CA ASP A 680 -31.44 -0.06 -43.27
C ASP A 680 -30.51 -1.29 -43.34
N ALA A 681 -30.81 -2.31 -42.55
CA ALA A 681 -30.10 -3.58 -42.61
C ALA A 681 -30.95 -4.63 -43.33
N VAL A 682 -30.42 -5.16 -44.43
CA VAL A 682 -31.03 -6.32 -45.11
C VAL A 682 -30.68 -7.55 -44.28
N ALA A 683 -31.69 -8.21 -43.71
CA ALA A 683 -31.51 -9.46 -43.01
C ALA A 683 -31.47 -10.63 -44.01
N GLU A 684 -30.39 -11.38 -44.02
CA GLU A 684 -30.26 -12.65 -44.75
C GLU A 684 -30.24 -13.78 -43.71
N ASP A 685 -31.14 -14.76 -43.83
CA ASP A 685 -31.28 -15.88 -42.87
C ASP A 685 -31.35 -15.43 -41.39
N GLU A 686 -32.13 -14.36 -41.13
CA GLU A 686 -32.32 -13.72 -39.81
C GLU A 686 -31.10 -12.96 -39.26
N TRP A 687 -30.00 -12.87 -40.00
CA TRP A 687 -28.83 -12.07 -39.64
C TRP A 687 -28.80 -10.75 -40.40
N ALA A 688 -28.82 -9.65 -39.67
CA ALA A 688 -28.59 -8.32 -40.21
C ALA A 688 -27.09 -8.00 -40.18
N HIS A 689 -26.55 -7.55 -41.31
CA HIS A 689 -25.17 -7.09 -41.41
C HIS A 689 -25.09 -5.58 -41.19
N LEU A 690 -24.30 -5.16 -40.22
CA LEU A 690 -23.96 -3.77 -39.91
C LEU A 690 -22.47 -3.54 -40.14
N THR A 691 -22.09 -2.30 -40.44
CA THR A 691 -20.68 -1.89 -40.47
C THR A 691 -20.45 -0.82 -39.41
N LEU A 692 -19.58 -1.13 -38.45
CA LEU A 692 -18.99 -0.14 -37.56
C LEU A 692 -17.85 0.55 -38.32
N PRO A 693 -17.96 1.85 -38.63
CA PRO A 693 -17.05 2.53 -39.56
C PRO A 693 -15.63 2.76 -39.03
N TYR A 694 -15.42 2.82 -37.71
CA TYR A 694 -14.14 3.13 -37.08
C TYR A 694 -14.08 2.64 -35.62
N ALA A 695 -12.89 2.70 -35.03
CA ALA A 695 -12.60 2.28 -33.67
C ALA A 695 -13.39 3.07 -32.62
N GLY A 696 -13.97 2.40 -31.64
CA GLY A 696 -14.69 3.04 -30.55
C GLY A 696 -15.85 2.21 -30.02
N ALA A 697 -16.65 2.84 -29.17
CA ALA A 697 -17.85 2.27 -28.58
C ALA A 697 -19.08 2.53 -29.46
N TRP A 698 -19.92 1.51 -29.59
CA TRP A 698 -21.12 1.47 -30.40
C TRP A 698 -22.23 0.80 -29.62
N THR A 699 -23.46 1.28 -29.78
CA THR A 699 -24.65 0.61 -29.28
C THR A 699 -25.50 0.08 -30.42
N VAL A 700 -26.06 -1.11 -30.23
CA VAL A 700 -27.00 -1.71 -31.18
C VAL A 700 -28.28 -2.15 -30.49
N ASP A 701 -29.41 -1.61 -30.94
CA ASP A 701 -30.75 -1.93 -30.44
C ASP A 701 -31.60 -2.62 -31.51
N GLY A 702 -32.62 -3.37 -31.09
CA GLY A 702 -33.61 -3.95 -32.00
C GLY A 702 -33.38 -5.43 -32.35
N VAL A 703 -32.43 -6.09 -31.69
CA VAL A 703 -32.06 -7.51 -31.91
C VAL A 703 -33.01 -8.41 -31.12
N ARG A 704 -33.44 -9.55 -31.65
CA ARG A 704 -34.33 -10.49 -30.91
C ARG A 704 -33.50 -11.54 -30.16
N TYR A 705 -33.97 -11.96 -28.98
CA TYR A 705 -33.36 -13.02 -28.18
C TYR A 705 -33.55 -14.43 -28.76
N GLU A 706 -34.69 -14.69 -29.43
CA GLU A 706 -35.05 -15.98 -30.06
C GLU A 706 -34.86 -16.01 -31.57
#